data_AF-A0A0D3IWX6-F1
#
_entry.id   AF-A0A0D3IWX6-F1
#
_cell.length_a   1.000
_cell.length_b   1.000
_cell.length_c   1.000
_cell.angle_alpha   90.00
_cell.angle_beta   90.00
_cell.angle_gamma   90.00
#
_symmetry.space_group_name_H-M   'P 1'
#
loop_
_entity.id
_entity.type
_entity.pdbx_description
1 polymer ?
#
loop_
_entity_poly.entity_id
_entity_poly.type
_entity_poly.pdbx_seq_one_letter_code
_entity_poly.pdbx_strand_id
1 'polypeptide(L)'
;MAEWQKGDAAWCYINDDVTYEAGKIVELGEDDRSVTLKLASGKTLTTERANVLRANKDKQDGVEDNTFLRELNEATILHNVGVRYAKSEGGIYSTTGHILIAVNPFRQLKIYEEAQARALDAARALPIKRYLGKPIGSEPPHIYAIADRMYRLLLSSGDSQARSRRPSPRSPRARHRGGPLLLRCRDRSAPRAQAIIVSGPSGAGKTETCKLVLKHLAYVTKHLSEAGMSKSSMELGALLVMTNPLLEAFGNAETNLNRNSSRFGKFTQIHVSKKGAILGASIQTYLLEATRVVVHAERNCNYHIFYQARRSRWPAAPRAPEGSHYRATRRPSDANKYAYLRNATGKATARPGGRVGGGGDAAEFKDSLSVLQKIGVSEKLIASLWETLSGLLALGNITYGETVNGDACIQNTKALGTACKLLQCHDALLQQGLTSRTLKLKGGEMQAPLRRSRRARRWHVPLKQEEAESARDALAKAVYGKLFSWIVTQINTALIDKDTKLDDTGFLGILDIYGFENFERNSLEQLLINFTNEQLHQHFAIALFKTEQEIYKSEGIVWPGVEWEDNTACLEAISGKGGSIFNLLTEHSRLPKSSDASMTEGLLNEHRKSKHISPPKMGSKGGRGTGAGTKLTGKEAFVIAHFAGSVMYQTAGWLKKNTDSLHEDLSLCMSSSSAPILKDLFSVGSINAFTGGSKGGGKRAGFVADKYQKQLDDLMRTLRATSSHFVRCIKPNHEQAPNKFNKWLVLDQLRNSGMVDAVRLLSSGYSVRIPFTTLEESFKPLCPDKFKALSAPTFATCLLTALDLGRTDFLVGLTKAFFKSTKLAFVDALMDGTKKLEPKFFKKMARVLALYRFRRAIAAVRSLIYLMTKMRRQRALKKLRQSALVASA
;
A
#
# COMPACT_ATOMS: atom_id res chain seq x y z
N MET A 1 -5.40 34.87 -15.58
CA MET A 1 -4.34 34.80 -14.53
C MET A 1 -3.78 36.21 -14.36
N ALA A 2 -3.39 36.62 -13.16
CA ALA A 2 -2.72 37.92 -12.98
C ALA A 2 -1.38 37.93 -13.73
N GLU A 3 -0.97 39.06 -14.29
CA GLU A 3 0.35 39.26 -14.91
C GLU A 3 1.45 39.27 -13.84
N TRP A 4 2.69 38.96 -14.23
CA TRP A 4 3.84 39.01 -13.32
C TRP A 4 4.37 40.44 -13.25
N GLN A 5 4.74 40.89 -12.05
CA GLN A 5 5.25 42.24 -11.85
C GLN A 5 6.62 42.23 -11.19
N LYS A 6 7.42 43.26 -11.47
CA LYS A 6 8.66 43.52 -10.75
C LYS A 6 8.36 43.62 -9.25
N GLY A 7 9.14 42.91 -8.44
CA GLY A 7 8.94 42.79 -6.99
C GLY A 7 8.08 41.60 -6.55
N ASP A 8 7.46 40.87 -7.48
CA ASP A 8 6.72 39.65 -7.14
C ASP A 8 7.62 38.60 -6.49
N ALA A 9 7.12 37.97 -5.43
CA ALA A 9 7.75 36.83 -4.81
C ALA A 9 7.59 35.59 -5.71
N ALA A 10 8.69 34.88 -5.91
CA ALA A 10 8.74 33.72 -6.80
C ALA A 10 9.68 32.64 -6.25
N TRP A 11 9.48 31.42 -6.73
CA TRP A 11 10.41 30.31 -6.57
C TRP A 11 11.19 30.13 -7.87
N CYS A 12 12.51 30.05 -7.76
CA CYS A 12 13.39 29.77 -8.88
C CYS A 12 13.97 28.37 -8.75
N TYR A 13 13.90 27.58 -9.83
CA TYR A 13 14.55 26.29 -9.91
C TYR A 13 16.06 26.46 -10.12
N ILE A 14 16.85 25.85 -9.24
CA ILE A 14 18.31 25.88 -9.26
C ILE A 14 18.79 24.53 -9.78
N ASN A 15 19.41 24.52 -10.97
CA ASN A 15 19.86 23.29 -11.62
C ASN A 15 20.97 22.58 -10.83
N ASP A 16 21.88 23.32 -10.18
CA ASP A 16 23.01 22.75 -9.44
C ASP A 16 22.56 21.94 -8.22
N ASP A 17 21.57 22.46 -7.48
CA ASP A 17 21.01 21.83 -6.29
C ASP A 17 19.72 21.03 -6.56
N VAL A 18 19.25 21.03 -7.82
CA VAL A 18 18.04 20.35 -8.30
C VAL A 18 16.83 20.64 -7.39
N THR A 19 16.68 21.90 -6.98
CA THR A 19 15.67 22.33 -5.98
C THR A 19 15.19 23.76 -6.24
N TYR A 20 14.16 24.17 -5.51
CA TYR A 20 13.65 25.55 -5.53
C TYR A 20 14.24 26.42 -4.42
N GLU A 21 14.55 27.66 -4.77
CA GLU A 21 14.93 28.74 -3.86
C GLU A 21 13.96 29.92 -3.98
N ALA A 22 13.67 30.58 -2.86
CA ALA A 22 12.84 31.79 -2.85
C ALA A 22 13.62 32.97 -3.44
N GLY A 23 12.94 33.83 -4.20
CA GLY A 23 13.50 35.05 -4.73
C GLY A 23 12.43 36.11 -5.02
N LYS A 24 12.90 37.28 -5.44
CA LYS A 24 12.04 38.37 -5.94
C LYS A 24 12.42 38.70 -7.37
N ILE A 25 11.41 38.92 -8.22
CA ILE A 25 11.63 39.33 -9.61
C ILE A 25 12.18 40.75 -9.64
N VAL A 26 13.32 40.93 -10.29
CA VAL A 26 13.98 42.24 -10.45
C VAL A 26 13.72 42.80 -11.84
N GLU A 27 13.68 41.93 -12.85
CA GLU A 27 13.53 42.30 -14.26
C GLU A 27 12.83 41.17 -15.02
N LEU A 28 11.97 41.57 -15.97
CA LEU A 28 11.28 40.70 -16.92
C LEU A 28 11.89 40.99 -18.29
N GLY A 29 12.35 39.96 -19.01
CA GLY A 29 12.91 40.13 -20.34
C GLY A 29 11.85 40.60 -21.35
N GLU A 30 12.29 41.24 -22.43
CA GLU A 30 11.45 41.92 -23.43
C GLU A 30 10.37 41.01 -24.07
N ASP A 31 10.57 39.68 -24.07
CA ASP A 31 9.65 38.67 -24.62
C ASP A 31 8.94 37.79 -23.57
N ASP A 32 9.03 38.09 -22.26
CA ASP A 32 8.60 37.22 -21.13
C ASP A 32 9.21 35.80 -21.12
N ARG A 33 10.25 35.57 -21.94
CA ARG A 33 10.96 34.28 -22.03
C ARG A 33 11.99 34.10 -20.92
N SER A 34 12.61 35.19 -20.48
CA SER A 34 13.62 35.20 -19.43
C SER A 34 13.17 36.08 -18.25
N VAL A 35 13.50 35.65 -17.04
CA VAL A 35 13.19 36.36 -15.80
C VAL A 35 14.46 36.43 -14.96
N THR A 36 14.78 37.62 -14.46
CA THR A 36 15.90 37.86 -13.55
C THR A 36 15.39 37.98 -12.12
N LEU A 37 15.87 37.10 -11.24
CA LEU A 37 15.49 37.04 -9.83
C LEU A 37 16.66 37.37 -8.92
N LYS A 38 16.39 38.10 -7.84
CA LYS A 38 17.28 38.18 -6.68
C LYS A 38 16.86 37.11 -5.69
N LEU A 39 17.70 36.10 -5.53
CA LEU A 39 17.46 34.94 -4.66
C LEU A 39 17.66 35.31 -3.18
N ALA A 40 17.11 34.50 -2.28
CA ALA A 40 17.26 34.66 -0.83
C ALA A 40 18.73 34.55 -0.37
N SER A 41 19.54 33.77 -1.08
CA SER A 41 21.01 33.71 -0.93
C SER A 41 21.73 35.02 -1.28
N GLY A 42 21.05 36.00 -1.88
CA GLY A 42 21.62 37.27 -2.33
C GLY A 42 22.16 37.24 -3.78
N LYS A 43 22.23 36.05 -4.40
CA LYS A 43 22.64 35.88 -5.81
C LYS A 43 21.54 36.37 -6.75
N THR A 44 21.92 37.07 -7.81
CA THR A 44 21.03 37.41 -8.93
C THR A 44 21.17 36.33 -10.00
N LEU A 45 20.06 35.76 -10.45
CA LEU A 45 20.02 34.70 -11.46
C LEU A 45 19.00 35.05 -12.55
N THR A 46 19.44 35.03 -13.80
CA THR A 46 18.57 35.09 -14.97
C THR A 46 18.31 33.67 -15.45
N THR A 47 17.03 33.30 -15.58
CA THR A 47 16.61 31.95 -16.01
C THR A 47 15.41 32.02 -16.94
N GLU A 48 15.10 30.92 -17.59
CA GLU A 48 13.89 30.77 -18.39
C GLU A 48 12.63 30.85 -17.53
N ARG A 49 11.56 31.41 -18.09
CA ARG A 49 10.26 31.57 -17.42
C ARG A 49 9.69 30.25 -16.89
N ALA A 50 9.96 29.14 -17.57
CA ALA A 50 9.52 27.79 -17.17
C ALA A 50 10.10 27.35 -15.81
N ASN A 51 11.27 27.86 -15.43
CA ASN A 51 11.94 27.55 -14.17
C ASN A 51 11.46 28.40 -12.99
N VAL A 52 10.48 29.27 -13.21
CA VAL A 52 9.99 30.24 -12.21
C VAL A 52 8.53 29.97 -11.87
N LEU A 53 8.27 29.70 -10.59
CA LEU A 53 6.94 29.44 -10.04
C LEU A 53 6.50 30.56 -9.10
N ARG A 54 5.20 30.86 -9.03
CA ARG A 54 4.70 31.92 -8.12
C ARG A 54 4.91 31.51 -6.67
N ALA A 55 5.32 32.45 -5.82
CA ALA A 55 5.36 32.25 -4.38
C ALA A 55 4.16 32.93 -3.69
N ASN A 56 3.81 32.43 -2.51
CA ASN A 56 2.74 33.02 -1.70
C ASN A 56 3.20 34.36 -1.11
N LYS A 57 2.42 35.43 -1.30
CA LYS A 57 2.75 36.79 -0.81
C LYS A 57 2.50 36.99 0.70
N ASP A 58 1.59 36.22 1.30
CA ASP A 58 0.95 36.52 2.61
C ASP A 58 1.48 35.73 3.82
N LYS A 59 2.78 35.34 3.86
CA LYS A 59 3.36 34.49 4.94
C LYS A 59 2.49 33.26 5.28
N GLN A 60 2.00 32.56 4.26
CA GLN A 60 1.23 31.31 4.40
C GLN A 60 2.16 30.11 4.70
N ASP A 61 3.03 30.27 5.69
CA ASP A 61 4.07 29.31 5.98
C ASP A 61 3.60 28.35 7.07
N GLY A 62 3.79 27.06 6.81
CA GLY A 62 3.49 26.01 7.78
C GLY A 62 2.00 25.71 7.98
N VAL A 63 1.18 25.94 6.95
CA VAL A 63 -0.27 25.67 6.93
C VAL A 63 -0.55 24.18 7.08
N GLU A 64 -1.53 23.84 7.92
CA GLU A 64 -1.88 22.45 8.24
C GLU A 64 -2.41 21.65 7.04
N ASP A 65 -3.25 22.29 6.21
CA ASP A 65 -3.75 21.70 4.96
C ASP A 65 -3.17 22.41 3.74
N ASN A 66 -2.49 21.66 2.88
CA ASN A 66 -1.89 22.19 1.66
C ASN A 66 -2.92 22.75 0.68
N THR A 67 -4.20 22.36 0.78
CA THR A 67 -5.27 22.91 -0.08
C THR A 67 -5.66 24.36 0.25
N PHE A 68 -5.13 24.93 1.33
CA PHE A 68 -5.31 26.33 1.70
C PHE A 68 -4.19 27.25 1.18
N LEU A 69 -3.13 26.69 0.60
CA LEU A 69 -2.09 27.46 -0.07
C LEU A 69 -2.70 28.18 -1.28
N ARG A 70 -2.39 29.48 -1.42
CA ARG A 70 -2.93 30.32 -2.50
C ARG A 70 -2.36 29.95 -3.87
N GLU A 71 -1.04 29.97 -3.96
CA GLU A 71 -0.28 29.48 -5.11
C GLU A 71 0.06 28.02 -4.87
N LEU A 72 -0.37 27.16 -5.80
CA LEU A 72 -0.22 25.71 -5.68
C LEU A 72 0.71 25.16 -6.74
N ASN A 73 1.94 24.98 -6.32
CA ASN A 73 2.99 24.39 -7.11
C ASN A 73 3.94 23.58 -6.23
N GLU A 74 4.76 22.76 -6.86
CA GLU A 74 5.69 21.87 -6.15
C GLU A 74 6.64 22.60 -5.20
N ALA A 75 7.08 23.83 -5.54
CA ALA A 75 7.95 24.63 -4.70
C ALA A 75 7.25 25.10 -3.41
N THR A 76 6.00 25.58 -3.53
CA THR A 76 5.19 25.98 -2.36
C THR A 76 4.88 24.81 -1.42
N ILE A 77 4.59 23.63 -1.97
CA ILE A 77 4.33 22.41 -1.17
C ILE A 77 5.61 21.98 -0.46
N LEU A 78 6.74 21.93 -1.17
CA LEU A 78 8.05 21.61 -0.60
C LEU A 78 8.40 22.56 0.55
N HIS A 79 8.20 23.87 0.34
CA HIS A 79 8.45 24.89 1.36
C HIS A 79 7.54 24.68 2.57
N ASN A 80 6.24 24.49 2.37
CA ASN A 80 5.28 24.28 3.46
C ASN A 80 5.64 23.04 4.29
N VAL A 81 5.91 21.90 3.63
CA VAL A 81 6.34 20.67 4.29
C VAL A 81 7.64 20.88 5.07
N GLY A 82 8.61 21.60 4.51
CA GLY A 82 9.88 21.93 5.17
C GLY A 82 9.70 22.80 6.41
N VAL A 83 8.91 23.89 6.31
CA VAL A 83 8.61 24.78 7.45
C VAL A 83 7.88 24.03 8.56
N ARG A 84 6.92 23.15 8.21
CA ARG A 84 6.23 22.33 9.21
C ARG A 84 7.17 21.34 9.89
N TYR A 85 8.01 20.66 9.11
CA TYR A 85 8.98 19.70 9.66
C TYR A 85 9.97 20.36 10.64
N ALA A 86 10.29 21.65 10.44
CA ALA A 86 11.11 22.42 11.37
C ALA A 86 10.43 22.73 12.71
N LYS A 87 9.09 22.63 12.82
CA LYS A 87 8.36 22.81 14.08
C LYS A 87 8.63 21.60 15.00
N SER A 88 8.92 21.87 16.27
CA SER A 88 9.43 20.86 17.22
C SER A 88 8.47 19.72 17.53
N GLU A 89 7.15 19.97 17.58
CA GLU A 89 6.13 18.97 17.91
C GLU A 89 4.95 19.00 16.91
N GLY A 90 4.52 17.82 16.45
CA GLY A 90 3.35 17.66 15.55
C GLY A 90 3.53 18.12 14.10
N GLY A 91 4.59 18.87 13.78
CA GLY A 91 4.88 19.41 12.45
C GLY A 91 5.24 18.38 11.37
N ILE A 92 5.37 17.10 11.73
CA ILE A 92 5.65 16.01 10.79
C ILE A 92 4.45 15.64 9.91
N TYR A 93 3.24 16.06 10.29
CA TYR A 93 2.02 15.75 9.58
C TYR A 93 1.47 16.99 8.86
N SER A 94 1.01 16.80 7.63
CA SER A 94 0.30 17.81 6.85
C SER A 94 -0.83 17.14 6.08
N THR A 95 -2.02 17.74 6.05
CA THR A 95 -3.11 17.23 5.21
C THR A 95 -3.06 17.84 3.83
N THR A 96 -3.60 17.11 2.86
CA THR A 96 -4.01 17.63 1.56
C THR A 96 -5.43 17.14 1.34
N GLY A 97 -6.41 17.91 1.81
CA GLY A 97 -7.80 17.46 1.89
C GLY A 97 -7.93 16.22 2.77
N HIS A 98 -8.13 15.05 2.16
CA HIS A 98 -8.27 13.77 2.89
C HIS A 98 -7.03 12.87 2.83
N ILE A 99 -5.96 13.31 2.17
CA ILE A 99 -4.66 12.61 2.10
C ILE A 99 -3.77 13.15 3.22
N LEU A 100 -3.03 12.27 3.91
CA LEU A 100 -2.08 12.67 4.93
C LEU A 100 -0.64 12.51 4.42
N ILE A 101 0.15 13.57 4.50
CA ILE A 101 1.61 13.53 4.34
C ILE A 101 2.23 13.35 5.72
N ALA A 102 3.14 12.38 5.85
CA ALA A 102 3.83 12.04 7.09
C ALA A 102 5.36 12.04 6.86
N VAL A 103 6.08 12.99 7.43
CA VAL A 103 7.54 13.08 7.30
C VAL A 103 8.21 12.35 8.47
N ASN A 104 9.13 11.43 8.21
CA ASN A 104 9.76 10.65 9.27
C ASN A 104 10.65 11.52 10.18
N PRO A 105 10.35 11.66 11.50
CA PRO A 105 11.16 12.48 12.40
C PRO A 105 12.53 11.89 12.77
N PHE A 106 12.76 10.58 12.55
CA PHE A 106 13.92 9.83 13.06
C PHE A 106 14.17 9.96 14.58
N ARG A 107 13.14 10.35 15.34
CA ARG A 107 13.14 10.42 16.81
C ARG A 107 11.74 10.14 17.35
N GLN A 108 11.65 9.76 18.61
CA GLN A 108 10.37 9.67 19.30
C GLN A 108 9.79 11.07 19.53
N LEU A 109 8.46 11.16 19.47
CA LEU A 109 7.72 12.41 19.65
C LEU A 109 6.68 12.23 20.76
N LYS A 110 6.53 13.26 21.59
CA LYS A 110 5.58 13.28 22.72
C LYS A 110 4.10 13.24 22.29
N ILE A 111 3.81 13.52 21.01
CA ILE A 111 2.46 13.48 20.44
C ILE A 111 1.82 12.08 20.48
N TYR A 112 2.60 11.04 20.76
CA TYR A 112 2.13 9.67 20.90
C TYR A 112 2.20 9.12 22.33
N GLU A 113 2.82 9.85 23.26
CA GLU A 113 3.05 9.36 24.61
C GLU A 113 1.74 9.37 25.42
N GLU A 114 1.45 8.24 26.05
CA GLU A 114 0.45 8.15 27.09
C GLU A 114 1.05 8.80 28.34
N ALA A 115 0.84 10.10 28.52
CA ALA A 115 1.22 10.75 29.78
C ALA A 115 0.57 9.96 30.92
N GLN A 116 1.38 9.36 31.80
CA GLN A 116 0.91 8.71 33.01
C GLN A 116 0.05 9.72 33.76
N ALA A 117 -1.27 9.52 33.72
CA ALA A 117 -2.22 10.40 34.35
C ALA A 117 -2.03 10.31 35.87
N ARG A 118 -1.19 11.18 36.43
CA ARG A 118 -1.34 11.59 37.82
C ARG A 118 -2.68 12.33 37.91
N ALA A 119 -3.51 11.89 38.83
CA ALA A 119 -4.95 12.11 38.90
C ALA A 119 -5.43 13.57 39.03
N LEU A 120 -4.56 14.59 38.97
CA LEU A 120 -4.94 15.97 39.29
C LEU A 120 -5.33 16.85 38.08
N ASP A 121 -4.91 16.55 36.85
CA ASP A 121 -5.17 17.44 35.70
C ASP A 121 -6.03 16.76 34.61
N ALA A 122 -7.34 16.74 34.82
CA ALA A 122 -8.33 16.24 33.85
C ALA A 122 -8.32 16.99 32.49
N ALA A 123 -7.60 18.11 32.38
CA ALA A 123 -7.49 18.92 31.16
C ALA A 123 -6.42 18.40 30.16
N ARG A 124 -5.48 17.54 30.55
CA ARG A 124 -4.52 16.89 29.63
C ARG A 124 -5.03 15.50 29.21
N ALA A 125 -6.10 15.49 28.42
CA ALA A 125 -6.60 14.27 27.81
C ALA A 125 -5.52 13.63 26.92
N LEU A 126 -5.37 12.29 26.99
CA LEU A 126 -4.49 11.51 26.10
C LEU A 126 -4.56 12.04 24.65
N PRO A 127 -3.42 12.21 23.93
CA PRO A 127 -3.44 12.70 22.55
C PRO A 127 -4.40 11.93 21.64
N ILE A 128 -4.60 10.63 21.90
CA ILE A 128 -5.58 9.79 21.18
C ILE A 128 -7.02 10.27 21.40
N LYS A 129 -7.41 10.65 22.63
CA LYS A 129 -8.76 11.15 22.96
C LYS A 129 -9.11 12.42 22.20
N ARG A 130 -8.09 13.27 21.96
CA ARG A 130 -8.26 14.54 21.25
C ARG A 130 -8.91 14.38 19.87
N TYR A 131 -8.64 13.26 19.19
CA TYR A 131 -9.09 13.01 17.81
C TYR A 131 -10.38 12.19 17.71
N LEU A 132 -10.90 11.65 18.82
CA LEU A 132 -12.07 10.77 18.79
C LEU A 132 -13.33 11.51 18.32
N GLY A 133 -13.99 10.96 17.29
CA GLY A 133 -15.26 11.46 16.79
C GLY A 133 -15.18 12.80 16.06
N LYS A 134 -13.99 13.37 15.89
CA LYS A 134 -13.79 14.71 15.33
C LYS A 134 -13.58 14.69 13.82
N PRO A 135 -14.13 15.65 13.05
CA PRO A 135 -13.90 15.75 11.62
C PRO A 135 -12.45 16.14 11.31
N ILE A 136 -11.94 15.73 10.15
CA ILE A 136 -10.63 16.19 9.66
C ILE A 136 -10.66 17.72 9.51
N GLY A 137 -9.60 18.39 9.97
CA GLY A 137 -9.47 19.85 9.94
C GLY A 137 -9.90 20.56 11.22
N SER A 138 -10.64 19.90 12.11
CA SER A 138 -10.98 20.46 13.44
C SER A 138 -9.83 20.38 14.45
N GLU A 139 -8.89 19.47 14.22
CA GLU A 139 -7.70 19.27 15.04
C GLU A 139 -6.45 19.23 14.14
N PRO A 140 -5.25 19.51 14.69
CA PRO A 140 -4.01 19.50 13.92
C PRO A 140 -3.81 18.18 13.17
N PRO A 141 -3.23 18.19 11.95
CA PRO A 141 -2.99 17.01 11.14
C PRO A 141 -2.37 15.87 11.93
N HIS A 142 -3.01 14.70 11.89
CA HIS A 142 -2.52 13.52 12.61
C HIS A 142 -3.07 12.22 12.01
N ILE A 143 -2.30 11.14 12.12
CA ILE A 143 -2.72 9.80 11.66
C ILE A 143 -3.98 9.30 12.37
N TYR A 144 -4.17 9.69 13.64
CA TYR A 144 -5.37 9.36 14.42
C TYR A 144 -6.64 9.97 13.82
N ALA A 145 -6.57 11.15 13.20
CA ALA A 145 -7.73 11.75 12.52
C ALA A 145 -8.18 10.91 11.32
N ILE A 146 -7.22 10.36 10.55
CA ILE A 146 -7.50 9.48 9.41
C ILE A 146 -8.07 8.14 9.88
N ALA A 147 -7.48 7.55 10.93
CA ALA A 147 -7.95 6.30 11.51
C ALA A 147 -9.36 6.41 12.10
N ASP A 148 -9.66 7.49 12.84
CA ASP A 148 -10.99 7.77 13.40
C ASP A 148 -12.03 7.98 12.29
N ARG A 149 -11.70 8.76 11.25
CA ARG A 149 -12.57 8.95 10.08
C ARG A 149 -12.90 7.63 9.40
N MET A 150 -11.90 6.79 9.16
CA MET A 150 -12.07 5.47 8.56
C MET A 150 -13.04 4.61 9.39
N TYR A 151 -12.86 4.59 10.72
CA TYR A 151 -13.74 3.87 11.63
C TYR A 151 -15.18 4.42 11.61
N ARG A 152 -15.38 5.73 11.59
CA ARG A 152 -16.73 6.32 11.51
C ARG A 152 -17.45 6.04 10.21
N LEU A 153 -16.74 6.06 9.07
CA LEU A 153 -17.31 5.74 7.75
C LEU A 153 -17.75 4.28 7.64
N LEU A 154 -17.04 3.38 8.32
CA LEU A 154 -17.44 1.98 8.44
C LEU A 154 -18.81 1.84 9.13
N LEU A 155 -18.98 2.53 10.27
CA LEU A 155 -20.21 2.48 11.05
C LEU A 155 -21.39 3.14 10.35
N SER A 156 -21.17 4.28 9.69
CA SER A 156 -22.24 5.00 8.99
C SER A 156 -22.79 4.22 7.78
N SER A 157 -21.94 3.46 7.10
CA SER A 157 -22.33 2.60 5.97
C SER A 157 -23.23 1.43 6.41
N GLY A 158 -23.08 0.95 7.65
CA GLY A 158 -23.85 -0.18 8.20
C GLY A 158 -25.33 0.09 8.49
N ASP A 159 -25.69 1.35 8.80
CA ASP A 159 -27.06 1.75 9.13
C ASP A 159 -27.99 1.85 7.89
N SER A 160 -27.40 1.98 6.68
CA SER A 160 -28.13 2.28 5.44
C SER A 160 -28.87 1.08 4.84
N GLN A 161 -28.35 -0.15 5.03
CA GLN A 161 -28.99 -1.37 4.49
C GLN A 161 -30.18 -1.88 5.33
N ALA A 162 -30.21 -1.59 6.63
CA ALA A 162 -31.24 -2.15 7.53
C ALA A 162 -32.65 -1.53 7.33
N ARG A 163 -32.73 -0.30 6.81
CA ARG A 163 -34.02 0.41 6.60
C ARG A 163 -34.69 0.12 5.25
N SER A 164 -34.03 -0.59 4.34
CA SER A 164 -34.56 -0.95 3.01
C SER A 164 -35.56 -2.13 3.06
N ARG A 165 -35.75 -2.80 4.21
CA ARG A 165 -36.51 -4.06 4.29
C ARG A 165 -37.78 -4.06 5.17
N ARG A 166 -38.35 -2.92 5.57
CA ARG A 166 -39.65 -2.91 6.28
C ARG A 166 -40.59 -1.80 5.81
N PRO A 167 -41.83 -2.12 5.38
CA PRO A 167 -42.90 -1.13 5.31
C PRO A 167 -43.36 -0.81 6.74
N SER A 168 -43.57 0.47 7.04
CA SER A 168 -44.02 0.95 8.36
C SER A 168 -45.49 0.63 8.62
N PRO A 169 -45.90 0.59 9.90
CA PRO A 169 -47.07 1.36 10.30
C PRO A 169 -46.80 2.32 11.48
N ARG A 170 -47.55 3.43 11.41
CA ARG A 170 -47.87 4.60 12.27
C ARG A 170 -47.37 4.69 13.74
N SER A 171 -47.25 5.95 14.18
CA SER A 171 -46.66 6.59 15.39
C SER A 171 -47.49 6.41 16.72
N PRO A 172 -47.24 7.09 17.88
CA PRO A 172 -46.20 8.09 18.27
C PRO A 172 -45.62 8.01 19.73
N ARG A 173 -44.67 8.94 20.02
CA ARG A 173 -44.16 9.48 21.34
C ARG A 173 -43.00 8.77 22.06
N ALA A 174 -41.84 9.46 22.14
CA ALA A 174 -40.92 9.41 23.29
C ALA A 174 -39.94 10.61 23.29
N ARG A 175 -39.54 11.03 24.49
CA ARG A 175 -39.02 12.35 24.90
C ARG A 175 -37.52 12.56 24.66
N HIS A 176 -37.14 13.84 24.61
CA HIS A 176 -35.75 14.34 24.65
C HIS A 176 -34.95 13.83 25.86
N ARG A 177 -33.71 13.38 25.62
CA ARG A 177 -32.52 13.63 26.44
C ARG A 177 -31.30 13.79 25.53
N GLY A 178 -30.53 14.86 25.77
CA GLY A 178 -29.45 15.35 24.91
C GLY A 178 -28.18 14.50 24.97
N GLY A 179 -27.52 14.41 23.81
CA GLY A 179 -26.13 14.02 23.60
C GLY A 179 -25.61 14.77 22.37
N PRO A 180 -24.29 15.00 22.25
CA PRO A 180 -23.73 15.89 21.23
C PRO A 180 -24.01 15.36 19.81
N LEU A 181 -24.56 16.24 18.96
CA LEU A 181 -24.88 15.96 17.56
C LEU A 181 -23.60 15.63 16.78
N LEU A 182 -23.36 14.35 16.54
CA LEU A 182 -22.39 13.88 15.55
C LEU A 182 -22.85 14.29 14.15
N LEU A 183 -22.03 15.07 13.44
CA LEU A 183 -22.20 15.43 12.04
C LEU A 183 -22.24 14.15 11.17
N ARG A 184 -23.45 13.62 10.94
CA ARG A 184 -23.70 12.40 10.17
C ARG A 184 -23.72 12.71 8.68
N CYS A 185 -22.55 12.66 8.03
CA CYS A 185 -22.48 12.48 6.59
C CYS A 185 -22.95 11.06 6.23
N ARG A 186 -24.19 10.92 5.78
CA ARG A 186 -24.76 9.68 5.24
C ARG A 186 -24.48 9.61 3.75
N ASP A 187 -23.40 8.92 3.35
CA ASP A 187 -23.21 8.54 1.95
C ASP A 187 -23.83 7.16 1.70
N ARG A 188 -24.94 7.13 0.97
CA ARG A 188 -25.80 5.93 0.82
C ARG A 188 -25.21 4.84 -0.11
N SER A 189 -24.01 5.06 -0.65
CA SER A 189 -23.34 4.17 -1.63
C SER A 189 -21.94 3.70 -1.20
N ALA A 190 -21.46 4.06 0.00
CA ALA A 190 -20.10 3.74 0.40
C ALA A 190 -19.93 2.24 0.75
N PRO A 191 -18.85 1.57 0.31
CA PRO A 191 -18.55 0.21 0.71
C PRO A 191 -18.41 0.10 2.23
N ARG A 192 -18.98 -0.96 2.81
CA ARG A 192 -18.77 -1.29 4.24
C ARG A 192 -17.36 -1.79 4.53
N ALA A 193 -16.46 -1.82 3.56
CA ALA A 193 -15.04 -2.09 3.75
C ALA A 193 -14.26 -0.79 3.54
N GLN A 194 -13.39 -0.47 4.48
CA GLN A 194 -12.52 0.72 4.43
C GLN A 194 -11.07 0.25 4.44
N ALA A 195 -10.17 0.91 3.73
CA ALA A 195 -8.75 0.57 3.76
C ALA A 195 -7.87 1.82 3.87
N ILE A 196 -6.87 1.79 4.75
CA ILE A 196 -5.78 2.76 4.76
C ILE A 196 -4.59 2.17 4.01
N ILE A 197 -4.12 2.90 3.00
CA ILE A 197 -2.96 2.57 2.18
C ILE A 197 -1.81 3.46 2.61
N VAL A 198 -0.81 2.88 3.27
CA VAL A 198 0.41 3.57 3.70
C VAL A 198 1.51 3.29 2.69
N SER A 199 2.09 4.35 2.14
CA SER A 199 3.01 4.28 1.00
C SER A 199 4.16 5.29 1.15
N GLY A 200 5.22 5.11 0.38
CA GLY A 200 6.44 5.93 0.45
C GLY A 200 7.70 5.07 0.34
N PRO A 201 8.89 5.67 0.13
CA PRO A 201 10.13 4.92 -0.08
C PRO A 201 10.57 4.17 1.18
N SER A 202 11.57 3.28 1.02
CA SER A 202 12.13 2.55 2.15
C SER A 202 12.70 3.50 3.22
N GLY A 203 12.42 3.22 4.50
CA GLY A 203 12.83 4.07 5.63
C GLY A 203 11.96 5.32 5.87
N ALA A 204 10.87 5.52 5.13
CA ALA A 204 9.98 6.68 5.33
C ALA A 204 9.03 6.58 6.55
N GLY A 205 9.03 5.47 7.30
CA GLY A 205 8.19 5.31 8.50
C GLY A 205 6.81 4.67 8.27
N LYS A 206 6.63 3.92 7.17
CA LYS A 206 5.37 3.22 6.82
C LYS A 206 4.87 2.29 7.94
N THR A 207 5.72 1.34 8.34
CA THR A 207 5.38 0.35 9.38
C THR A 207 5.05 1.00 10.73
N GLU A 208 5.76 2.06 11.12
CA GLU A 208 5.44 2.81 12.34
C GLU A 208 4.09 3.53 12.24
N THR A 209 3.78 4.12 11.09
CA THR A 209 2.45 4.70 10.82
C THR A 209 1.34 3.66 10.94
N CYS A 210 1.54 2.45 10.38
CA CYS A 210 0.58 1.35 10.50
C CYS A 210 0.38 0.91 11.96
N LYS A 211 1.45 0.86 12.78
CA LYS A 211 1.35 0.57 14.22
C LYS A 211 0.51 1.63 14.95
N LEU A 212 0.67 2.91 14.61
CA LEU A 212 -0.12 4.00 15.20
C LEU A 212 -1.60 3.89 14.85
N VAL A 213 -1.93 3.54 13.60
CA VAL A 213 -3.32 3.27 13.18
C VAL A 213 -3.90 2.11 14.01
N LEU A 214 -3.16 1.00 14.13
CA LEU A 214 -3.59 -0.15 14.93
C LEU A 214 -3.84 0.21 16.39
N LYS A 215 -2.93 0.97 17.02
CA LYS A 215 -3.09 1.47 18.39
C LYS A 215 -4.36 2.30 18.55
N HIS A 216 -4.63 3.19 17.60
CA HIS A 216 -5.83 4.02 17.62
C HIS A 216 -7.11 3.19 17.51
N LEU A 217 -7.16 2.23 16.57
CA LEU A 217 -8.34 1.37 16.41
C LEU A 217 -8.58 0.48 17.63
N ALA A 218 -7.53 -0.05 18.26
CA ALA A 218 -7.63 -0.77 19.52
C ALA A 218 -8.15 0.13 20.66
N TYR A 219 -7.78 1.41 20.66
CA TYR A 219 -8.26 2.38 21.65
C TYR A 219 -9.73 2.76 21.46
N VAL A 220 -10.15 3.09 20.23
CA VAL A 220 -11.54 3.49 19.91
C VAL A 220 -12.52 2.38 20.29
N THR A 221 -12.14 1.14 20.02
CA THR A 221 -12.98 -0.04 20.27
C THR A 221 -13.06 -0.39 21.76
N LYS A 222 -12.01 -0.09 22.54
CA LYS A 222 -12.01 -0.20 24.01
C LYS A 222 -13.06 0.70 24.66
N HIS A 223 -13.17 1.97 24.24
CA HIS A 223 -14.13 2.94 24.83
C HIS A 223 -15.60 2.58 24.55
N LEU A 224 -15.88 1.88 23.46
CA LEU A 224 -17.25 1.45 23.13
C LEU A 224 -17.64 0.14 23.84
N SER A 225 -16.66 -0.60 24.38
CA SER A 225 -16.84 -1.91 25.01
C SER A 225 -17.22 -1.83 26.50
N GLU A 226 -17.31 -0.63 27.10
CA GLU A 226 -17.88 -0.46 28.46
C GLU A 226 -19.38 -0.82 28.53
N ALA A 227 -20.03 -1.12 27.38
CA ALA A 227 -21.41 -1.55 27.27
C ALA A 227 -21.60 -3.09 27.10
N GLY A 228 -20.71 -3.90 27.69
CA GLY A 228 -20.91 -5.33 27.99
C GLY A 228 -21.06 -6.29 26.79
N MET A 229 -20.01 -7.06 26.46
CA MET A 229 -20.07 -8.44 25.95
C MET A 229 -18.68 -9.12 25.89
N SER A 230 -18.70 -10.47 25.94
CA SER A 230 -17.71 -11.57 25.98
C SER A 230 -16.28 -11.38 25.41
N LYS A 231 -15.35 -12.28 25.80
CA LYS A 231 -13.89 -12.40 25.50
C LYS A 231 -13.38 -11.32 24.56
N SER A 232 -12.79 -10.32 25.20
CA SER A 232 -13.05 -8.93 24.87
C SER A 232 -12.32 -8.47 23.61
N SER A 233 -12.97 -7.61 22.82
CA SER A 233 -12.35 -6.80 21.75
C SER A 233 -10.99 -6.18 22.14
N MET A 234 -10.75 -5.99 23.45
CA MET A 234 -9.49 -5.52 24.03
C MET A 234 -8.34 -6.52 23.93
N GLU A 235 -8.59 -7.80 24.23
CA GLU A 235 -7.57 -8.86 24.12
C GLU A 235 -7.16 -9.08 22.67
N LEU A 236 -8.13 -9.07 21.74
CA LEU A 236 -7.87 -9.19 20.30
C LEU A 236 -7.06 -8.00 19.77
N GLY A 237 -7.39 -6.77 20.17
CA GLY A 237 -6.64 -5.57 19.79
C GLY A 237 -5.19 -5.60 20.32
N ALA A 238 -5.01 -5.99 21.59
CA ALA A 238 -3.68 -6.13 22.19
C ALA A 238 -2.86 -7.27 21.54
N LEU A 239 -3.51 -8.40 21.26
CA LEU A 239 -2.90 -9.55 20.60
C LEU A 239 -2.44 -9.20 19.19
N LEU A 240 -3.25 -8.45 18.43
CA LEU A 240 -2.91 -7.98 17.09
C LEU A 240 -1.66 -7.09 17.09
N VAL A 241 -1.53 -6.18 18.06
CA VAL A 241 -0.33 -5.33 18.18
C VAL A 241 0.88 -6.16 18.59
N MET A 242 0.69 -7.13 19.49
CA MET A 242 1.72 -8.00 20.03
C MET A 242 2.29 -8.99 18.99
N THR A 243 1.57 -9.33 17.90
CA THR A 243 2.10 -10.24 16.87
C THR A 243 3.15 -9.59 15.96
N ASN A 244 3.24 -8.26 15.91
CA ASN A 244 4.16 -7.56 15.01
C ASN A 244 5.64 -7.93 15.22
N PRO A 245 6.20 -7.98 16.45
CA PRO A 245 7.57 -8.48 16.67
C PRO A 245 7.89 -9.82 16.01
N LEU A 246 6.94 -10.76 16.00
CA LEU A 246 7.13 -12.07 15.37
C LEU A 246 7.17 -11.95 13.84
N LEU A 247 6.26 -11.17 13.24
CA LEU A 247 6.26 -10.91 11.80
C LEU A 247 7.50 -10.14 11.36
N GLU A 248 7.98 -9.18 12.16
CA GLU A 248 9.22 -8.44 11.89
C GLU A 248 10.44 -9.36 11.98
N ALA A 249 10.49 -10.31 12.92
CA ALA A 249 11.60 -11.25 13.04
C ALA A 249 11.77 -12.12 11.76
N PHE A 250 10.66 -12.61 11.21
CA PHE A 250 10.67 -13.51 10.05
C PHE A 250 10.52 -12.79 8.69
N GLY A 251 10.01 -11.57 8.67
CA GLY A 251 9.67 -10.85 7.44
C GLY A 251 10.48 -9.58 7.21
N ASN A 252 11.24 -9.09 8.21
CA ASN A 252 12.08 -7.92 8.05
C ASN A 252 13.56 -8.28 8.03
N ALA A 253 14.32 -7.44 7.34
CA ALA A 253 15.77 -7.53 7.27
C ALA A 253 16.39 -6.13 7.25
N GLU A 254 17.66 -6.06 7.62
CA GLU A 254 18.47 -4.85 7.49
C GLU A 254 18.93 -4.67 6.04
N THR A 255 18.78 -3.45 5.53
CA THR A 255 19.26 -3.01 4.23
C THR A 255 20.05 -1.71 4.34
N ASN A 256 20.80 -1.37 3.29
CA ASN A 256 21.52 -0.09 3.19
C ASN A 256 20.66 1.14 3.53
N LEU A 257 19.35 1.08 3.28
CA LEU A 257 18.45 2.22 3.42
C LEU A 257 17.67 2.24 4.73
N ASN A 258 17.52 1.09 5.39
CA ASN A 258 16.68 0.90 6.56
C ASN A 258 17.10 -0.34 7.37
N ARG A 259 17.31 -0.17 8.69
CA ARG A 259 17.69 -1.25 9.61
C ARG A 259 16.58 -2.26 9.89
N ASN A 260 15.32 -1.89 9.67
CA ASN A 260 14.15 -2.75 9.86
C ASN A 260 13.23 -2.68 8.63
N SER A 261 13.72 -3.13 7.49
CA SER A 261 13.01 -3.06 6.22
C SER A 261 12.07 -4.25 6.05
N SER A 262 10.77 -4.01 5.93
CA SER A 262 9.78 -5.04 5.57
C SER A 262 10.08 -5.59 4.18
N ARG A 263 10.24 -6.92 4.06
CA ARG A 263 10.50 -7.64 2.80
C ARG A 263 9.32 -8.51 2.36
N PHE A 264 8.13 -8.13 2.82
CA PHE A 264 6.83 -8.69 2.44
C PHE A 264 5.78 -7.58 2.53
N GLY A 265 4.68 -7.72 1.78
CA GLY A 265 3.48 -6.92 1.95
C GLY A 265 2.55 -7.53 3.00
N LYS A 266 1.96 -6.71 3.85
CA LYS A 266 1.02 -7.10 4.90
C LYS A 266 -0.28 -6.31 4.74
N PHE A 267 -1.38 -7.01 4.50
CA PHE A 267 -2.72 -6.44 4.58
C PHE A 267 -3.43 -7.00 5.81
N THR A 268 -3.59 -6.16 6.82
CA THR A 268 -4.32 -6.51 8.05
C THR A 268 -5.76 -6.07 7.91
N GLN A 269 -6.70 -7.02 7.97
CA GLN A 269 -8.14 -6.76 7.99
C GLN A 269 -8.65 -6.93 9.42
N ILE A 270 -9.27 -5.89 9.96
CA ILE A 270 -9.91 -5.91 11.27
C ILE A 270 -11.41 -5.94 11.05
N HIS A 271 -12.04 -7.04 11.42
CA HIS A 271 -13.47 -7.24 11.25
C HIS A 271 -14.22 -6.58 12.40
N VAL A 272 -15.19 -5.74 12.06
CA VAL A 272 -15.93 -4.92 13.03
C VAL A 272 -17.43 -5.19 12.88
N SER A 273 -18.07 -5.40 14.02
CA SER A 273 -19.52 -5.56 14.12
C SER A 273 -20.26 -4.26 13.74
N LYS A 274 -21.57 -4.35 13.47
CA LYS A 274 -22.41 -3.15 13.25
C LYS A 274 -22.41 -2.19 14.45
N LYS A 275 -22.14 -2.70 15.65
CA LYS A 275 -22.09 -1.92 16.90
C LYS A 275 -20.70 -1.31 17.16
N GLY A 276 -19.69 -1.63 16.35
CA GLY A 276 -18.33 -1.09 16.49
C GLY A 276 -17.34 -1.94 17.28
N ALA A 277 -17.74 -3.09 17.83
CA ALA A 277 -16.80 -4.02 18.47
C ALA A 277 -15.94 -4.78 17.44
N ILE A 278 -14.66 -5.02 17.76
CA ILE A 278 -13.78 -5.91 16.98
C ILE A 278 -14.24 -7.35 17.20
N LEU A 279 -14.51 -8.05 16.11
CA LEU A 279 -14.91 -9.45 16.11
C LEU A 279 -13.73 -10.40 15.85
N GLY A 280 -12.72 -9.90 15.15
CA GLY A 280 -11.52 -10.65 14.83
C GLY A 280 -10.64 -9.90 13.85
N ALA A 281 -9.47 -10.45 13.55
CA ALA A 281 -8.57 -9.89 12.56
C ALA A 281 -7.96 -10.99 11.71
N SER A 282 -7.65 -10.66 10.45
CA SER A 282 -6.92 -11.52 9.55
C SER A 282 -5.75 -10.76 8.95
N ILE A 283 -4.64 -11.45 8.75
CA ILE A 283 -3.42 -10.92 8.15
C ILE A 283 -3.18 -11.71 6.87
N GLN A 284 -3.23 -11.00 5.75
CA GLN A 284 -2.85 -11.53 4.45
C GLN A 284 -1.45 -11.02 4.15
N THR A 285 -0.52 -11.95 3.91
CA THR A 285 0.84 -11.63 3.50
C THR A 285 1.01 -11.88 2.03
N TYR A 286 1.69 -10.97 1.35
CA TYR A 286 1.99 -11.06 -0.06
C TYR A 286 3.50 -10.89 -0.26
N LEU A 287 4.06 -11.55 -1.29
CA LEU A 287 5.32 -11.10 -1.90
C LEU A 287 6.54 -11.14 -0.93
N LEU A 288 6.73 -12.26 -0.22
CA LEU A 288 7.93 -12.48 0.60
C LEU A 288 9.18 -12.64 -0.30
N GLU A 289 10.23 -11.88 -0.02
CA GLU A 289 11.53 -11.99 -0.70
C GLU A 289 12.29 -13.25 -0.25
N ALA A 290 11.87 -14.43 -0.74
CA ALA A 290 12.46 -15.70 -0.34
C ALA A 290 13.95 -15.84 -0.76
N THR A 291 14.36 -15.17 -1.83
CA THR A 291 15.76 -15.20 -2.33
C THR A 291 16.77 -14.69 -1.30
N ARG A 292 16.35 -13.77 -0.40
CA ARG A 292 17.18 -13.27 0.69
C ARG A 292 17.70 -14.35 1.63
N VAL A 293 16.95 -15.45 1.77
CA VAL A 293 17.33 -16.59 2.62
C VAL A 293 18.68 -17.16 2.19
N VAL A 294 18.97 -17.17 0.88
CA VAL A 294 20.15 -17.82 0.32
C VAL A 294 21.23 -16.83 -0.12
N VAL A 295 20.85 -15.63 -0.58
CA VAL A 295 21.78 -14.62 -1.11
C VAL A 295 21.34 -13.21 -0.71
N HIS A 296 22.30 -12.37 -0.30
CA HIS A 296 22.08 -10.96 -0.01
C HIS A 296 23.31 -10.10 -0.36
N ALA A 297 23.08 -8.80 -0.64
CA ALA A 297 24.14 -7.85 -0.98
C ALA A 297 25.09 -7.57 0.20
N GLU A 298 26.29 -7.06 -0.10
CA GLU A 298 27.41 -6.94 0.86
C GLU A 298 27.08 -6.27 2.19
N ARG A 299 26.27 -5.22 2.16
CA ARG A 299 25.87 -4.39 3.31
C ARG A 299 24.44 -4.65 3.78
N ASN A 300 23.74 -5.63 3.19
CA ASN A 300 22.42 -6.08 3.63
C ASN A 300 22.56 -7.29 4.55
N CYS A 301 21.54 -7.60 5.35
CA CYS A 301 21.49 -8.82 6.15
C CYS A 301 20.41 -9.80 5.62
N ASN A 302 20.49 -11.04 6.10
CA ASN A 302 19.37 -11.99 6.04
C ASN A 302 18.24 -11.55 7.00
N TYR A 303 17.17 -12.33 7.13
CA TYR A 303 16.08 -12.05 8.07
C TYR A 303 16.55 -12.01 9.52
N HIS A 304 15.98 -11.11 10.32
CA HIS A 304 16.41 -10.85 11.70
C HIS A 304 16.42 -12.11 12.56
N ILE A 305 15.49 -13.03 12.34
CA ILE A 305 15.35 -14.25 13.13
C ILE A 305 16.64 -15.10 13.17
N PHE A 306 17.41 -15.16 12.08
CA PHE A 306 18.67 -15.92 12.06
C PHE A 306 19.74 -15.31 12.98
N TYR A 307 19.71 -13.99 13.19
CA TYR A 307 20.63 -13.27 14.08
C TYR A 307 20.13 -13.28 15.54
N GLN A 308 18.82 -13.12 15.72
CA GLN A 308 18.13 -13.17 17.01
C GLN A 308 18.25 -14.54 17.67
N ALA A 309 18.00 -15.62 16.93
CA ALA A 309 18.15 -17.00 17.40
C ALA A 309 19.60 -17.34 17.76
N ARG A 310 20.58 -16.69 17.10
CA ARG A 310 22.01 -16.90 17.38
C ARG A 310 22.46 -16.27 18.70
N ARG A 311 21.98 -15.05 19.01
CA ARG A 311 22.43 -14.23 20.13
C ARG A 311 21.68 -14.49 21.44
N SER A 312 20.59 -15.25 21.39
CA SER A 312 19.78 -15.62 22.54
C SER A 312 20.18 -16.98 23.12
N ARG A 313 19.99 -17.14 24.44
CA ARG A 313 20.14 -18.44 25.10
C ARG A 313 18.89 -19.26 24.75
N TRP A 314 19.05 -20.33 23.99
CA TRP A 314 17.97 -21.26 23.69
C TRP A 314 17.29 -21.71 24.99
N PRO A 315 15.95 -21.60 25.13
CA PRO A 315 15.27 -22.18 26.28
C PRO A 315 15.50 -23.69 26.21
N ALA A 316 16.29 -24.22 27.15
CA ALA A 316 16.37 -25.66 27.34
C ALA A 316 14.93 -26.16 27.49
N ALA A 317 14.52 -27.13 26.64
CA ALA A 317 13.23 -27.76 26.79
C ALA A 317 13.07 -28.18 28.27
N PRO A 318 12.04 -27.72 29.00
CA PRO A 318 11.87 -28.10 30.38
C PRO A 318 11.60 -29.62 30.40
N ARG A 319 12.49 -30.40 31.02
CA ARG A 319 12.47 -31.87 31.14
C ARG A 319 12.98 -32.68 29.93
N ALA A 320 14.14 -32.33 29.38
CA ALA A 320 14.92 -33.31 28.63
C ALA A 320 15.79 -34.13 29.63
N PRO A 321 15.74 -35.48 29.66
CA PRO A 321 16.50 -36.30 30.60
C PRO A 321 18.00 -35.98 30.57
N GLU A 322 18.69 -36.12 31.71
CA GLU A 322 20.15 -36.07 31.77
C GLU A 322 20.72 -37.09 30.76
N GLY A 323 21.48 -36.59 29.77
CA GLY A 323 22.00 -37.39 28.66
C GLY A 323 21.29 -37.18 27.31
N SER A 324 20.18 -36.43 27.25
CA SER A 324 19.54 -36.11 25.98
C SER A 324 20.36 -35.10 25.16
N HIS A 325 20.58 -35.41 23.87
CA HIS A 325 21.32 -34.60 22.90
C HIS A 325 20.77 -33.16 22.70
N TYR A 326 19.62 -32.82 23.29
CA TYR A 326 18.99 -31.49 23.31
C TYR A 326 19.90 -30.38 23.87
N ARG A 327 20.83 -30.71 24.78
CA ARG A 327 21.77 -29.72 25.36
C ARG A 327 22.98 -29.43 24.46
N ALA A 328 23.27 -30.29 23.48
CA ALA A 328 24.53 -30.32 22.74
C ALA A 328 24.42 -29.88 21.26
N THR A 329 23.22 -29.66 20.72
CA THR A 329 23.02 -29.12 19.36
C THR A 329 23.34 -27.62 19.34
N ARG A 330 24.65 -27.38 19.35
CA ARG A 330 25.43 -26.29 18.75
C ARG A 330 24.68 -24.97 18.56
N ARG A 331 25.00 -24.03 19.46
CA ARG A 331 24.98 -22.60 19.15
C ARG A 331 25.62 -22.38 17.77
N PRO A 332 25.03 -21.54 16.90
CA PRO A 332 25.77 -20.93 15.80
C PRO A 332 26.82 -19.99 16.39
N SER A 333 27.96 -20.52 16.85
CA SER A 333 28.93 -19.74 17.64
C SER A 333 29.55 -18.59 16.82
N ASP A 334 29.76 -18.83 15.54
CA ASP A 334 30.31 -17.88 14.58
C ASP A 334 29.42 -17.85 13.34
N ALA A 335 28.93 -16.66 13.00
CA ALA A 335 28.06 -16.45 11.85
C ALA A 335 28.79 -16.75 10.53
N ASN A 336 30.12 -16.62 10.49
CA ASN A 336 30.93 -16.93 9.30
C ASN A 336 30.87 -18.42 8.94
N LYS A 337 30.47 -19.30 9.87
CA LYS A 337 30.34 -20.73 9.61
C LYS A 337 29.16 -21.09 8.72
N TYR A 338 28.25 -20.15 8.43
CA TYR A 338 27.02 -20.42 7.69
C TYR A 338 26.99 -19.67 6.36
N ALA A 339 26.96 -20.40 5.24
CA ALA A 339 26.96 -19.83 3.90
C ALA A 339 25.88 -18.77 3.69
N TYR A 340 24.66 -19.06 4.15
CA TYR A 340 23.51 -18.16 4.01
C TYR A 340 23.56 -16.88 4.87
N LEU A 341 24.52 -16.77 5.79
CA LEU A 341 24.77 -15.55 6.55
C LEU A 341 26.00 -14.78 6.04
N ARG A 342 26.78 -15.38 5.15
CA ARG A 342 27.93 -14.73 4.50
C ARG A 342 27.46 -13.90 3.32
N ASN A 343 28.09 -12.74 3.14
CA ASN A 343 27.94 -11.94 1.93
C ASN A 343 28.91 -12.42 0.84
N ALA A 344 28.92 -11.71 -0.30
CA ALA A 344 29.79 -11.99 -1.44
C ALA A 344 31.30 -11.94 -1.11
N THR A 345 31.73 -11.26 -0.04
CA THR A 345 33.13 -11.22 0.41
C THR A 345 33.48 -12.36 1.38
N GLY A 346 32.55 -13.29 1.61
CA GLY A 346 32.74 -14.46 2.47
C GLY A 346 32.70 -14.14 3.97
N LYS A 347 32.37 -12.90 4.36
CA LYS A 347 32.19 -12.52 5.77
C LYS A 347 30.72 -12.50 6.13
N ALA A 348 30.42 -12.95 7.34
CA ALA A 348 29.07 -12.87 7.87
C ALA A 348 28.68 -11.41 8.08
N THR A 349 27.46 -11.08 7.66
CA THR A 349 26.92 -9.75 7.85
C THR A 349 26.64 -9.52 9.32
N ALA A 350 27.18 -8.42 9.87
CA ALA A 350 26.98 -8.06 11.26
C ALA A 350 25.78 -7.12 11.36
N ARG A 351 24.74 -7.54 12.09
CA ARG A 351 23.68 -6.62 12.55
C ARG A 351 24.22 -5.86 13.78
N PRO A 352 24.47 -4.54 13.70
CA PRO A 352 24.90 -3.73 14.84
C PRO A 352 23.70 -3.52 15.78
N GLY A 353 23.50 -4.47 16.69
CA GLY A 353 22.60 -4.44 17.84
C GLY A 353 21.16 -3.95 17.63
N GLY A 354 20.19 -4.88 17.53
CA GLY A 354 18.77 -4.70 17.85
C GLY A 354 17.99 -3.58 17.14
N ARG A 355 16.69 -3.52 17.38
CA ARG A 355 15.86 -2.34 17.08
C ARG A 355 16.40 -1.14 17.85
N VAL A 356 16.30 0.06 17.26
CA VAL A 356 16.60 1.32 17.95
C VAL A 356 15.67 1.44 19.17
N GLY A 357 16.23 1.37 20.37
CA GLY A 357 15.48 1.33 21.65
C GLY A 357 15.01 -0.07 22.10
N GLY A 358 15.34 -1.13 21.37
CA GLY A 358 15.12 -2.53 21.78
C GLY A 358 16.28 -3.09 22.60
N GLY A 359 16.00 -4.05 23.50
CA GLY A 359 16.99 -4.69 24.38
C GLY A 359 18.02 -5.60 23.68
N GLY A 360 18.32 -5.34 22.40
CA GLY A 360 19.18 -6.16 21.55
C GLY A 360 18.51 -7.42 20.99
N ASP A 361 19.22 -8.11 20.11
CA ASP A 361 18.76 -9.33 19.41
C ASP A 361 18.27 -10.44 20.36
N ALA A 362 18.86 -10.54 21.56
CA ALA A 362 18.48 -11.53 22.55
C ALA A 362 17.12 -11.25 23.19
N ALA A 363 16.82 -9.96 23.48
CA ALA A 363 15.51 -9.55 23.99
C ALA A 363 14.45 -9.70 22.90
N GLU A 364 14.76 -9.31 21.66
CA GLU A 364 13.84 -9.48 20.53
C GLU A 364 13.46 -10.94 20.28
N PHE A 365 14.42 -11.87 20.43
CA PHE A 365 14.12 -13.29 20.33
C PHE A 365 13.16 -13.76 21.44
N LYS A 366 13.37 -13.29 22.67
CA LYS A 366 12.48 -13.58 23.80
C LYS A 366 11.06 -13.07 23.54
N ASP A 367 10.93 -11.89 22.92
CA ASP A 367 9.64 -11.36 22.50
C ASP A 367 8.96 -12.29 21.50
N SER A 368 9.67 -12.72 20.44
CA SER A 368 9.14 -13.67 19.45
C SER A 368 8.68 -14.99 20.08
N LEU A 369 9.44 -15.53 21.04
CA LEU A 369 9.07 -16.74 21.78
C LEU A 369 7.79 -16.52 22.60
N SER A 370 7.70 -15.39 23.31
CA SER A 370 6.52 -15.05 24.11
C SER A 370 5.27 -14.92 23.24
N VAL A 371 5.42 -14.43 21.99
CA VAL A 371 4.32 -14.35 21.02
C VAL A 371 3.83 -15.73 20.62
N LEU A 372 4.73 -16.63 20.24
CA LEU A 372 4.38 -18.00 19.84
C LEU A 372 3.65 -18.75 20.95
N GLN A 373 4.07 -18.57 22.20
CA GLN A 373 3.40 -19.17 23.36
C GLN A 373 2.00 -18.58 23.57
N LYS A 374 1.83 -17.26 23.49
CA LYS A 374 0.51 -16.61 23.69
C LYS A 374 -0.50 -16.90 22.59
N ILE A 375 -0.07 -17.09 21.35
CA ILE A 375 -0.97 -17.50 20.25
C ILE A 375 -1.30 -19.00 20.29
N GLY A 376 -0.79 -19.74 21.29
CA GLY A 376 -1.14 -21.14 21.53
C GLY A 376 -0.29 -22.17 20.79
N VAL A 377 0.89 -21.80 20.27
CA VAL A 377 1.79 -22.78 19.65
C VAL A 377 2.45 -23.65 20.74
N SER A 378 2.31 -24.97 20.62
CA SER A 378 2.91 -25.91 21.58
C SER A 378 4.44 -25.83 21.59
N GLU A 379 5.05 -26.09 22.76
CA GLU A 379 6.51 -26.09 22.90
C GLU A 379 7.22 -27.07 21.95
N LYS A 380 6.58 -28.21 21.64
CA LYS A 380 7.08 -29.18 20.66
C LYS A 380 7.17 -28.59 19.25
N LEU A 381 6.16 -27.84 18.83
CA LEU A 381 6.16 -27.16 17.52
C LEU A 381 7.15 -26.00 17.49
N ILE A 382 7.28 -25.26 18.59
CA ILE A 382 8.28 -24.20 18.74
C ILE A 382 9.70 -24.79 18.60
N ALA A 383 10.01 -25.89 19.28
CA ALA A 383 11.29 -26.58 19.15
C ALA A 383 11.55 -27.02 17.69
N SER A 384 10.55 -27.63 17.05
CA SER A 384 10.63 -28.09 15.65
C SER A 384 10.83 -26.94 14.66
N LEU A 385 10.19 -25.78 14.88
CA LEU A 385 10.39 -24.55 14.09
C LEU A 385 11.86 -24.12 14.11
N TRP A 386 12.46 -24.09 15.30
CA TRP A 386 13.82 -23.64 15.47
C TRP A 386 14.88 -24.65 14.98
N GLU A 387 14.62 -25.95 15.17
CA GLU A 387 15.43 -27.02 14.58
C GLU A 387 15.43 -26.91 13.05
N THR A 388 14.26 -26.63 12.46
CA THR A 388 14.12 -26.42 11.01
C THR A 388 14.93 -25.21 10.54
N LEU A 389 14.85 -24.06 11.23
CA LEU A 389 15.65 -22.87 10.91
C LEU A 389 17.17 -23.13 11.00
N SER A 390 17.60 -23.90 12.00
CA SER A 390 18.99 -24.32 12.14
C SER A 390 19.40 -25.28 11.02
N GLY A 391 18.49 -26.18 10.61
CA GLY A 391 18.64 -27.07 9.47
C GLY A 391 18.81 -26.32 8.16
N LEU A 392 18.11 -25.20 7.95
CA LEU A 392 18.30 -24.33 6.78
C LEU A 392 19.71 -23.73 6.73
N LEU A 393 20.24 -23.27 7.86
CA LEU A 393 21.60 -22.76 7.91
C LEU A 393 22.64 -23.86 7.64
N ALA A 394 22.40 -25.09 8.14
CA ALA A 394 23.24 -26.25 7.86
C ALA A 394 23.16 -26.69 6.38
N LEU A 395 21.97 -26.60 5.78
CA LEU A 395 21.74 -26.93 4.37
C LEU A 395 22.61 -26.08 3.45
N GLY A 396 22.73 -24.78 3.72
CA GLY A 396 23.58 -23.87 2.92
C GLY A 396 25.07 -24.20 2.95
N ASN A 397 25.54 -25.00 3.91
CA ASN A 397 26.95 -25.43 3.99
C ASN A 397 27.26 -26.68 3.17
N ILE A 398 26.26 -27.28 2.51
CA ILE A 398 26.48 -28.38 1.58
C ILE A 398 27.15 -27.82 0.32
N THR A 399 28.35 -28.33 0.04
CA THR A 399 29.13 -28.02 -1.16
C THR A 399 29.13 -29.21 -2.11
N TYR A 400 29.22 -28.90 -3.39
CA TYR A 400 29.20 -29.88 -4.48
C TYR A 400 30.55 -29.86 -5.22
N GLY A 401 30.92 -31.01 -5.76
CA GLY A 401 31.97 -31.16 -6.75
C GLY A 401 31.41 -31.89 -7.97
N GLU A 402 32.29 -32.19 -8.92
CA GLU A 402 31.95 -32.93 -10.12
C GLU A 402 32.49 -34.36 -10.03
N THR A 403 31.69 -35.32 -10.47
CA THR A 403 32.13 -36.69 -10.74
C THR A 403 32.88 -36.77 -12.07
N VAL A 404 33.47 -37.93 -12.36
CA VAL A 404 34.15 -38.20 -13.64
C VAL A 404 33.25 -37.96 -14.86
N ASN A 405 31.93 -38.11 -14.68
CA ASN A 405 30.93 -37.92 -15.74
C ASN A 405 30.41 -36.47 -15.85
N GLY A 406 30.90 -35.55 -15.02
CA GLY A 406 30.40 -34.17 -14.92
C GLY A 406 29.12 -34.01 -14.09
N ASP A 407 28.66 -35.07 -13.42
CA ASP A 407 27.49 -35.03 -12.53
C ASP A 407 27.86 -34.49 -11.14
N ALA A 408 26.93 -33.81 -10.47
CA ALA A 408 27.13 -33.25 -9.13
C ALA A 408 27.28 -34.35 -8.06
N CYS A 409 28.33 -34.25 -7.25
CA CYS A 409 28.51 -35.04 -6.04
C CYS A 409 28.64 -34.16 -4.81
N ILE A 410 28.13 -34.61 -3.66
CA ILE A 410 28.26 -33.86 -2.40
C ILE A 410 29.67 -34.08 -1.84
N GLN A 411 30.43 -33.01 -1.65
CA GLN A 411 31.78 -33.06 -1.06
C GLN A 411 31.73 -33.12 0.48
N ASN A 412 30.85 -32.31 1.08
CA ASN A 412 30.77 -32.17 2.53
C ASN A 412 29.67 -33.05 3.16
N THR A 413 29.97 -34.34 3.33
CA THR A 413 29.05 -35.32 3.94
C THR A 413 28.71 -34.99 5.40
N LYS A 414 29.60 -34.30 6.13
CA LYS A 414 29.34 -33.85 7.51
C LYS A 414 28.25 -32.76 7.55
N ALA A 415 28.26 -31.84 6.59
CA ALA A 415 27.22 -30.81 6.47
C ALA A 415 25.87 -31.44 6.11
N LEU A 416 25.86 -32.40 5.17
CA LEU A 416 24.66 -33.18 4.83
C LEU A 416 24.09 -33.88 6.06
N GLY A 417 24.88 -34.68 6.78
CA GLY A 417 24.41 -35.38 7.98
C GLY A 417 23.94 -34.42 9.09
N THR A 418 24.50 -33.23 9.20
CA THR A 418 24.01 -32.20 10.13
C THR A 418 22.67 -31.62 9.68
N ALA A 419 22.51 -31.33 8.39
CA ALA A 419 21.26 -30.86 7.82
C ALA A 419 20.14 -31.90 7.96
N CYS A 420 20.40 -33.17 7.64
CA CYS A 420 19.42 -34.26 7.77
C CYS A 420 18.97 -34.48 9.22
N LYS A 421 19.91 -34.43 10.18
CA LYS A 421 19.58 -34.53 11.62
C LYS A 421 18.66 -33.40 12.08
N LEU A 422 18.94 -32.16 11.67
CA LEU A 422 18.16 -30.99 12.09
C LEU A 422 16.81 -30.89 11.36
N LEU A 423 16.76 -31.26 10.08
CA LEU A 423 15.52 -31.35 9.30
C LEU A 423 14.76 -32.66 9.57
N GLN A 424 15.32 -33.54 10.39
CA GLN A 424 14.81 -34.88 10.73
C GLN A 424 14.35 -35.67 9.48
N CYS A 425 15.15 -35.63 8.41
CA CYS A 425 14.88 -36.31 7.15
C CYS A 425 15.92 -37.39 6.86
N HIS A 426 15.61 -38.29 5.91
CA HIS A 426 16.52 -39.38 5.56
C HIS A 426 17.68 -38.90 4.67
N ASP A 427 18.91 -39.18 5.10
CA ASP A 427 20.15 -38.81 4.41
C ASP A 427 20.16 -39.23 2.94
N ALA A 428 19.77 -40.48 2.65
CA ALA A 428 19.74 -41.00 1.28
C ALA A 428 18.74 -40.25 0.37
N LEU A 429 17.55 -39.91 0.90
CA LEU A 429 16.53 -39.21 0.13
C LEU A 429 16.91 -37.74 -0.10
N LEU A 430 17.51 -37.09 0.89
CA LEU A 430 17.98 -35.71 0.72
C LEU A 430 19.15 -35.65 -0.26
N GLN A 431 20.12 -36.56 -0.14
CA GLN A 431 21.23 -36.66 -1.08
C GLN A 431 20.72 -36.89 -2.50
N GLN A 432 19.83 -37.87 -2.70
CA GLN A 432 19.27 -38.17 -4.01
C GLN A 432 18.52 -36.99 -4.61
N GLY A 433 17.68 -36.29 -3.83
CA GLY A 433 16.92 -35.15 -4.33
C GLY A 433 17.78 -33.91 -4.63
N LEU A 434 18.96 -33.79 -3.99
CA LEU A 434 19.91 -32.71 -4.23
C LEU A 434 20.82 -32.97 -5.44
N THR A 435 21.12 -34.23 -5.77
CA THR A 435 22.03 -34.59 -6.87
C THR A 435 21.30 -35.13 -8.11
N SER A 436 20.00 -35.45 -8.02
CA SER A 436 19.22 -35.99 -9.13
C SER A 436 17.78 -35.47 -9.12
N ARG A 437 17.13 -35.51 -10.29
CA ARG A 437 15.69 -35.24 -10.43
C ARG A 437 14.98 -36.41 -11.11
N THR A 438 13.81 -36.77 -10.59
CA THR A 438 12.98 -37.81 -11.18
C THR A 438 12.07 -37.24 -12.26
N LEU A 439 12.18 -37.76 -13.49
CA LEU A 439 11.26 -37.46 -14.58
C LEU A 439 10.18 -38.53 -14.67
N LYS A 440 8.91 -38.08 -14.68
CA LYS A 440 7.75 -38.92 -14.99
C LYS A 440 7.39 -38.70 -16.47
N LEU A 441 7.76 -39.65 -17.32
CA LEU A 441 7.28 -39.68 -18.70
C LEU A 441 5.77 -39.94 -18.69
N LYS A 442 4.98 -39.01 -19.23
CA LYS A 442 3.59 -39.30 -19.60
C LYS A 442 3.65 -40.30 -20.75
N GLY A 443 2.95 -41.43 -20.61
CA GLY A 443 2.95 -42.52 -21.58
C GLY A 443 2.76 -42.00 -23.00
N GLY A 444 3.81 -42.17 -23.80
CA GLY A 444 3.88 -41.86 -25.21
C GLY A 444 5.00 -42.73 -25.77
N GLU A 445 4.63 -43.53 -26.75
CA GLU A 445 5.37 -44.64 -27.35
C GLU A 445 6.83 -44.27 -27.67
N MET A 446 7.77 -44.98 -27.05
CA MET A 446 9.06 -45.23 -27.67
C MET A 446 9.30 -46.72 -27.58
N GLN A 447 9.26 -47.38 -28.74
CA GLN A 447 9.50 -48.80 -28.89
C GLN A 447 10.91 -49.12 -28.38
N ALA A 448 10.99 -49.83 -27.27
CA ALA A 448 12.14 -50.64 -26.92
C ALA A 448 11.59 -52.03 -26.56
N PRO A 449 11.91 -53.08 -27.32
CA PRO A 449 11.38 -54.40 -27.04
C PRO A 449 12.21 -55.00 -25.90
N LEU A 450 11.67 -55.08 -24.68
CA LEU A 450 11.93 -56.18 -23.73
C LEU A 450 11.16 -56.03 -22.39
N ARG A 451 10.25 -56.99 -22.22
CA ARG A 451 9.69 -57.60 -21.00
C ARG A 451 9.06 -56.72 -19.89
N ARG A 452 7.72 -56.83 -19.83
CA ARG A 452 6.83 -56.97 -18.65
C ARG A 452 7.24 -56.26 -17.35
N SER A 453 6.74 -55.04 -17.14
CA SER A 453 6.22 -54.57 -15.85
C SER A 453 5.47 -53.23 -16.00
N ARG A 454 4.18 -53.21 -15.64
CA ARG A 454 3.25 -52.06 -15.64
C ARG A 454 3.57 -51.02 -14.53
N ARG A 455 4.84 -50.74 -14.23
CA ARG A 455 5.24 -49.68 -13.29
C ARG A 455 5.77 -48.52 -14.13
N ALA A 456 5.13 -47.35 -14.06
CA ALA A 456 5.63 -46.13 -14.70
C ALA A 456 7.12 -45.96 -14.35
N ARG A 457 8.00 -46.14 -15.33
CA ARG A 457 9.46 -46.10 -15.12
C ARG A 457 9.82 -44.67 -14.73
N ARG A 458 10.08 -44.46 -13.44
CA ARG A 458 10.69 -43.22 -12.92
C ARG A 458 12.15 -43.23 -13.34
N TRP A 459 12.57 -42.22 -14.09
CA TRP A 459 13.96 -42.04 -14.49
C TRP A 459 14.61 -40.98 -13.61
N HIS A 460 15.75 -41.31 -13.01
CA HIS A 460 16.56 -40.36 -12.25
C HIS A 460 17.59 -39.74 -13.21
N VAL A 461 17.51 -38.44 -13.40
CA VAL A 461 18.47 -37.66 -14.19
C VAL A 461 19.43 -36.98 -13.21
N PRO A 462 20.75 -37.27 -13.26
CA PRO A 462 21.71 -36.58 -12.44
C PRO A 462 21.76 -35.09 -12.80
N LEU A 463 22.00 -34.25 -11.80
CA LEU A 463 22.10 -32.81 -11.92
C LEU A 463 23.55 -32.39 -12.07
N LYS A 464 23.80 -31.30 -12.79
CA LYS A 464 25.11 -30.64 -12.80
C LYS A 464 25.35 -29.87 -11.50
N GLN A 465 26.60 -29.49 -11.22
CA GLN A 465 26.96 -28.77 -9.99
C GLN A 465 26.07 -27.53 -9.76
N GLU A 466 25.93 -26.66 -10.76
CA GLU A 466 25.12 -25.44 -10.65
C GLU A 466 23.62 -25.72 -10.45
N GLU A 467 23.12 -26.82 -11.02
CA GLU A 467 21.74 -27.26 -10.88
C GLU A 467 21.47 -27.81 -9.47
N ALA A 468 22.43 -28.55 -8.90
CA ALA A 468 22.39 -29.06 -7.53
C ALA A 468 22.45 -27.94 -6.49
N GLU A 469 23.28 -26.91 -6.71
CA GLU A 469 23.28 -25.69 -5.90
C GLU A 469 21.94 -24.96 -5.96
N SER A 470 21.37 -24.85 -7.17
CA SER A 470 20.04 -24.25 -7.35
C SER A 470 18.94 -25.07 -6.67
N ALA A 471 19.03 -26.40 -6.68
CA ALA A 471 18.06 -27.29 -6.04
C ALA A 471 18.12 -27.16 -4.50
N ARG A 472 19.32 -27.08 -3.92
CA ARG A 472 19.55 -26.78 -2.50
C ARG A 472 18.91 -25.45 -2.10
N ASP A 473 19.17 -24.41 -2.88
CA ASP A 473 18.68 -23.07 -2.59
C ASP A 473 17.16 -22.97 -2.78
N ALA A 474 16.60 -23.64 -3.80
CA ALA A 474 15.15 -23.75 -3.99
C ALA A 474 14.47 -24.45 -2.81
N LEU A 475 15.08 -25.50 -2.23
CA LEU A 475 14.60 -26.14 -1.02
C LEU A 475 14.61 -25.17 0.18
N ALA A 476 15.71 -24.44 0.38
CA ALA A 476 15.81 -23.48 1.47
C ALA A 476 14.73 -22.40 1.40
N LYS A 477 14.53 -21.82 0.21
CA LYS A 477 13.49 -20.82 -0.06
C LYS A 477 12.09 -21.38 0.15
N ALA A 478 11.82 -22.60 -0.33
CA ALA A 478 10.51 -23.23 -0.22
C ALA A 478 10.13 -23.53 1.23
N VAL A 479 11.07 -24.07 2.02
CA VAL A 479 10.86 -24.34 3.45
C VAL A 479 10.63 -23.03 4.20
N TYR A 480 11.48 -22.00 3.99
CA TYR A 480 11.33 -20.71 4.68
C TYR A 480 10.01 -20.00 4.31
N GLY A 481 9.65 -19.98 3.03
CA GLY A 481 8.39 -19.40 2.57
C GLY A 481 7.17 -20.09 3.18
N LYS A 482 7.17 -21.43 3.22
CA LYS A 482 6.12 -22.23 3.88
C LYS A 482 6.07 -21.98 5.39
N LEU A 483 7.22 -21.91 6.06
CA LEU A 483 7.30 -21.59 7.50
C LEU A 483 6.72 -20.21 7.80
N PHE A 484 7.08 -19.19 7.01
CA PHE A 484 6.55 -17.84 7.18
C PHE A 484 5.03 -17.81 7.06
N SER A 485 4.49 -18.44 6.02
CA SER A 485 3.04 -18.50 5.83
C SER A 485 2.33 -19.36 6.89
N TRP A 486 2.98 -20.39 7.42
CA TRP A 486 2.48 -21.15 8.57
C TRP A 486 2.40 -20.27 9.82
N ILE A 487 3.41 -19.46 10.11
CA ILE A 487 3.37 -18.49 11.22
C ILE A 487 2.18 -17.54 11.07
N VAL A 488 1.96 -17.01 9.87
CA VAL A 488 0.80 -16.15 9.58
C VAL A 488 -0.51 -16.89 9.80
N THR A 489 -0.59 -18.17 9.42
CA THR A 489 -1.77 -19.01 9.65
C THR A 489 -2.05 -19.25 11.13
N GLN A 490 -1.01 -19.51 11.93
CA GLN A 490 -1.13 -19.64 13.40
C GLN A 490 -1.62 -18.32 14.02
N ILE A 491 -1.09 -17.17 13.58
CA ILE A 491 -1.55 -15.86 14.02
C ILE A 491 -3.03 -15.65 13.67
N ASN A 492 -3.44 -15.94 12.43
CA ASN A 492 -4.83 -15.78 11.99
C ASN A 492 -5.80 -16.68 12.77
N THR A 493 -5.39 -17.90 13.11
CA THR A 493 -6.19 -18.83 13.92
C THR A 493 -6.37 -18.31 15.35
N ALA A 494 -5.38 -17.59 15.89
CA ALA A 494 -5.48 -16.97 17.21
C ALA A 494 -6.28 -15.65 17.21
N LEU A 495 -6.42 -14.99 16.06
CA LEU A 495 -7.08 -13.68 15.93
C LEU A 495 -8.57 -13.77 15.52
N ILE A 496 -9.08 -14.96 15.19
CA ILE A 496 -10.47 -15.18 14.78
C ILE A 496 -11.11 -16.15 15.77
N ASP A 497 -12.22 -15.74 16.39
CA ASP A 497 -13.02 -16.65 17.21
C ASP A 497 -13.80 -17.62 16.30
N LYS A 498 -13.80 -18.91 16.65
CA LYS A 498 -14.38 -20.00 15.83
C LYS A 498 -15.89 -19.85 15.64
N ASP A 499 -16.55 -19.17 16.57
CA ASP A 499 -18.01 -18.98 16.56
C ASP A 499 -18.45 -17.74 15.75
N THR A 500 -17.52 -16.91 15.29
CA THR A 500 -17.84 -15.66 14.58
C THR A 500 -17.93 -15.88 13.07
N LYS A 501 -19.15 -15.76 12.51
CA LYS A 501 -19.34 -15.70 11.05
C LYS A 501 -18.94 -14.33 10.50
N LEU A 502 -17.86 -14.28 9.73
CA LEU A 502 -17.28 -13.03 9.20
C LEU A 502 -18.01 -12.48 7.96
N ASP A 503 -18.83 -13.29 7.28
CA ASP A 503 -19.38 -13.00 5.95
C ASP A 503 -20.33 -11.77 5.90
N ASP A 504 -20.93 -11.38 7.03
CA ASP A 504 -21.83 -10.22 7.15
C ASP A 504 -21.18 -9.00 7.84
N THR A 505 -19.85 -9.01 7.99
CA THR A 505 -19.10 -7.97 8.73
C THR A 505 -18.44 -6.96 7.80
N GLY A 506 -18.35 -5.71 8.23
CA GLY A 506 -17.50 -4.73 7.57
C GLY A 506 -16.09 -4.85 8.13
N PHE A 507 -15.06 -4.51 7.34
CA PHE A 507 -13.68 -4.56 7.82
C PHE A 507 -12.91 -3.26 7.59
N LEU A 508 -11.90 -3.06 8.43
CA LEU A 508 -10.89 -2.01 8.32
C LEU A 508 -9.58 -2.65 7.85
N GLY A 509 -9.16 -2.34 6.63
CA GLY A 509 -7.92 -2.79 6.03
C GLY A 509 -6.77 -1.83 6.30
N ILE A 510 -5.60 -2.35 6.62
CA ILE A 510 -4.36 -1.58 6.73
C ILE A 510 -3.33 -2.26 5.83
N LEU A 511 -2.92 -1.56 4.77
CA LEU A 511 -1.87 -2.04 3.87
C LEU A 511 -0.52 -1.45 4.27
N ASP A 512 0.38 -2.31 4.74
CA ASP A 512 1.81 -2.03 4.91
C ASP A 512 2.57 -2.79 3.84
N ILE A 513 3.16 -2.08 2.89
CA ILE A 513 3.93 -2.67 1.79
C ILE A 513 5.29 -1.99 1.66
N TYR A 514 6.27 -2.70 1.10
CA TYR A 514 7.55 -2.11 0.75
C TYR A 514 7.38 -0.91 -0.19
N GLY A 515 8.30 0.04 -0.09
CA GLY A 515 8.31 1.20 -0.98
C GLY A 515 8.90 0.87 -2.34
N PHE A 516 8.79 1.81 -3.28
CA PHE A 516 9.56 1.80 -4.52
C PHE A 516 11.06 1.72 -4.23
N GLU A 517 11.78 0.88 -4.97
CA GLU A 517 13.23 0.64 -4.78
C GLU A 517 14.00 0.90 -6.07
N ASN A 518 15.06 1.69 -5.97
CA ASN A 518 16.01 1.89 -7.04
C ASN A 518 17.43 1.82 -6.44
N PHE A 519 18.14 0.74 -6.75
CA PHE A 519 19.51 0.49 -6.34
C PHE A 519 20.48 0.67 -7.52
N GLU A 520 21.78 0.62 -7.25
CA GLU A 520 22.81 0.62 -8.31
C GLU A 520 22.68 -0.59 -9.24
N ARG A 521 22.20 -1.73 -8.72
CA ARG A 521 21.90 -2.94 -9.49
C ARG A 521 20.51 -3.45 -9.12
N ASN A 522 19.54 -3.30 -10.04
CA ASN A 522 18.19 -3.82 -9.87
C ASN A 522 18.02 -5.13 -10.66
N SER A 523 17.37 -6.11 -10.05
CA SER A 523 17.10 -7.41 -10.67
C SER A 523 15.59 -7.70 -10.69
N LEU A 524 15.20 -8.95 -10.97
CA LEU A 524 13.80 -9.38 -11.06
C LEU A 524 13.00 -9.02 -9.79
N GLU A 525 13.60 -9.13 -8.61
CA GLU A 525 12.95 -8.83 -7.34
C GLU A 525 12.54 -7.35 -7.24
N GLN A 526 13.41 -6.43 -7.65
CA GLN A 526 13.09 -5.00 -7.70
C GLN A 526 12.02 -4.71 -8.76
N LEU A 527 12.04 -5.40 -9.91
CA LEU A 527 11.00 -5.24 -10.93
C LEU A 527 9.63 -5.59 -10.35
N LEU A 528 9.52 -6.72 -9.66
CA LEU A 528 8.29 -7.16 -9.01
C LEU A 528 7.82 -6.13 -7.96
N ILE A 529 8.73 -5.66 -7.10
CA ILE A 529 8.46 -4.62 -6.09
C ILE A 529 7.94 -3.33 -6.73
N ASN A 530 8.61 -2.85 -7.78
CA ASN A 530 8.28 -1.61 -8.46
C ASN A 530 6.97 -1.74 -9.26
N PHE A 531 6.71 -2.89 -9.88
CA PHE A 531 5.43 -3.21 -10.50
C PHE A 531 4.26 -3.13 -9.51
N THR A 532 4.46 -3.60 -8.28
CA THR A 532 3.45 -3.47 -7.23
C THR A 532 3.18 -2.01 -6.87
N ASN A 533 4.24 -1.21 -6.73
CA ASN A 533 4.10 0.22 -6.45
C ASN A 533 3.43 0.98 -7.62
N GLU A 534 3.72 0.58 -8.86
CA GLU A 534 3.08 1.10 -10.08
C GLU A 534 1.56 0.84 -10.06
N GLN A 535 1.12 -0.37 -9.72
CA GLN A 535 -0.31 -0.71 -9.58
C GLN A 535 -0.99 0.04 -8.44
N LEU A 536 -0.32 0.19 -7.29
CA LEU A 536 -0.84 0.96 -6.16
C LEU A 536 -0.92 2.46 -6.50
N HIS A 537 0.01 2.97 -7.29
CA HIS A 537 -0.03 4.34 -7.79
C HIS A 537 -1.22 4.54 -8.75
N GLN A 538 -1.44 3.61 -9.68
CA GLN A 538 -2.61 3.64 -10.56
C GLN A 538 -3.91 3.62 -9.76
N HIS A 539 -4.03 2.75 -8.76
CA HIS A 539 -5.20 2.70 -7.89
C HIS A 539 -5.42 4.00 -7.13
N PHE A 540 -4.35 4.64 -6.64
CA PHE A 540 -4.43 5.98 -6.05
C PHE A 540 -4.96 7.00 -7.04
N ALA A 541 -4.39 7.05 -8.24
CA ALA A 541 -4.79 8.03 -9.25
C ALA A 541 -6.24 7.81 -9.69
N ILE A 542 -6.66 6.57 -9.95
CA ILE A 542 -8.06 6.27 -10.28
C ILE A 542 -8.98 6.62 -9.10
N ALA A 543 -8.65 6.21 -7.87
CA ALA A 543 -9.47 6.46 -6.70
C ALA A 543 -9.62 7.96 -6.41
N LEU A 544 -8.59 8.77 -6.69
CA LEU A 544 -8.60 10.20 -6.47
C LEU A 544 -9.22 10.98 -7.64
N PHE A 545 -8.74 10.80 -8.86
CA PHE A 545 -9.13 11.61 -10.01
C PHE A 545 -10.44 11.13 -10.65
N LYS A 546 -10.58 9.82 -10.91
CA LYS A 546 -11.75 9.29 -11.62
C LYS A 546 -13.00 9.36 -10.76
N THR A 547 -12.91 8.98 -9.48
CA THR A 547 -14.03 9.09 -8.54
C THR A 547 -14.49 10.53 -8.39
N GLU A 548 -13.57 11.50 -8.31
CA GLU A 548 -13.91 12.93 -8.18
C GLU A 548 -14.70 13.43 -9.40
N GLN A 549 -14.24 13.09 -10.61
CA GLN A 549 -14.91 13.44 -11.86
C GLN A 549 -16.28 12.76 -11.99
N GLU A 550 -16.39 11.48 -11.63
CA GLU A 550 -17.67 10.75 -11.64
C GLU A 550 -18.68 11.37 -10.69
N ILE A 551 -18.25 11.85 -9.51
CA ILE A 551 -19.13 12.53 -8.56
C ILE A 551 -19.66 13.83 -9.16
N TYR A 552 -18.79 14.69 -9.72
CA TYR A 552 -19.25 15.92 -10.36
C TYR A 552 -20.20 15.64 -11.53
N LYS A 553 -19.88 14.65 -12.36
CA LYS A 553 -20.73 14.23 -13.48
C LYS A 553 -22.10 13.72 -12.99
N SER A 554 -22.12 12.87 -11.96
CA SER A 554 -23.36 12.33 -11.37
C SER A 554 -24.24 13.41 -10.73
N GLU A 555 -23.63 14.53 -10.33
CA GLU A 555 -24.28 15.68 -9.71
C GLU A 555 -24.58 16.80 -10.72
N GLY A 556 -24.38 16.56 -12.01
CA GLY A 556 -24.65 17.51 -13.08
C GLY A 556 -23.74 18.74 -13.08
N ILE A 557 -22.59 18.66 -12.42
CA ILE A 557 -21.61 19.73 -12.33
C ILE A 557 -20.67 19.64 -13.55
N VAL A 558 -20.64 20.72 -14.33
CA VAL A 558 -19.67 20.87 -15.43
C VAL A 558 -18.33 21.28 -14.82
N TRP A 559 -17.41 20.32 -14.73
CA TRP A 559 -16.06 20.53 -14.27
C TRP A 559 -15.08 20.29 -15.44
N PRO A 560 -14.15 21.21 -15.73
CA PRO A 560 -13.23 21.09 -16.87
C PRO A 560 -12.26 19.90 -16.78
N GLY A 561 -12.25 19.17 -15.66
CA GLY A 561 -11.33 18.07 -15.44
C GLY A 561 -9.93 18.57 -15.11
N VAL A 562 -9.09 17.65 -14.62
CA VAL A 562 -7.65 17.88 -14.44
C VAL A 562 -6.97 16.74 -15.16
N GLU A 563 -6.07 17.09 -16.09
CA GLU A 563 -5.20 16.11 -16.74
C GLU A 563 -4.26 15.52 -15.70
N TRP A 564 -4.08 14.21 -15.74
CA TRP A 564 -3.19 13.47 -14.87
C TRP A 564 -2.48 12.41 -15.70
N GLU A 565 -1.29 12.00 -15.27
CA GLU A 565 -0.45 11.06 -16.01
C GLU A 565 -0.89 9.62 -15.76
N ASP A 566 -1.49 8.99 -16.76
CA ASP A 566 -1.95 7.60 -16.69
C ASP A 566 -0.80 6.61 -16.95
N ASN A 567 -0.48 5.82 -15.94
CA ASN A 567 0.58 4.81 -15.98
C ASN A 567 0.12 3.43 -16.50
N THR A 568 -1.09 3.32 -17.06
CA THR A 568 -1.63 2.08 -17.64
C THR A 568 -0.69 1.47 -18.69
N ALA A 569 -0.08 2.28 -19.56
CA ALA A 569 0.84 1.80 -20.59
C ALA A 569 2.12 1.16 -20.02
N CYS A 570 2.62 1.65 -18.87
CA CYS A 570 3.74 1.05 -18.14
C CYS A 570 3.34 -0.32 -17.57
N LEU A 571 2.14 -0.42 -16.98
CA LEU A 571 1.62 -1.66 -16.41
C LEU A 571 1.38 -2.74 -17.49
N GLU A 572 0.89 -2.34 -18.66
CA GLU A 572 0.72 -3.22 -19.82
C GLU A 572 2.07 -3.69 -20.37
N ALA A 573 3.10 -2.84 -20.38
CA ALA A 573 4.45 -3.25 -20.79
C ALA A 573 5.04 -4.31 -19.83
N ILE A 574 4.73 -4.25 -18.54
CA ILE A 574 5.22 -5.22 -17.55
C ILE A 574 4.39 -6.52 -17.58
N SER A 575 3.06 -6.41 -17.60
CA SER A 575 2.14 -7.53 -17.28
C SER A 575 0.95 -7.70 -18.25
N GLY A 576 0.93 -6.98 -19.37
CA GLY A 576 -0.13 -6.97 -20.36
C GLY A 576 -0.22 -8.25 -21.20
N LYS A 577 -1.06 -8.22 -22.24
CA LYS A 577 -1.25 -9.34 -23.18
C LYS A 577 -0.33 -9.18 -24.39
N GLY A 578 0.51 -10.18 -24.65
CA GLY A 578 1.47 -10.18 -25.78
C GLY A 578 2.64 -9.23 -25.55
N GLY A 579 3.88 -9.69 -25.77
CA GLY A 579 5.10 -8.88 -25.70
C GLY A 579 5.54 -8.31 -24.36
N SER A 580 4.70 -8.38 -23.32
CA SER A 580 5.04 -7.89 -21.99
C SER A 580 6.24 -8.62 -21.37
N ILE A 581 6.92 -7.98 -20.43
CA ILE A 581 8.06 -8.57 -19.69
C ILE A 581 7.69 -9.92 -19.07
N PHE A 582 6.54 -10.06 -18.41
CA PHE A 582 6.17 -11.31 -17.73
C PHE A 582 5.89 -12.45 -18.72
N ASN A 583 5.20 -12.17 -19.84
CA ASN A 583 4.97 -13.17 -20.89
C ASN A 583 6.29 -13.65 -21.51
N LEU A 584 7.17 -12.73 -21.91
CA LEU A 584 8.49 -13.08 -22.48
C LEU A 584 9.34 -13.85 -21.48
N LEU A 585 9.33 -13.44 -20.20
CA LEU A 585 10.03 -14.15 -19.14
C LEU A 585 9.50 -15.58 -18.99
N THR A 586 8.19 -15.78 -19.02
CA THR A 586 7.54 -17.10 -18.93
C THR A 586 7.77 -17.96 -20.18
N GLU A 587 7.77 -17.37 -21.37
CA GLU A 587 8.04 -18.07 -22.64
C GLU A 587 9.49 -18.54 -22.72
N HIS A 588 10.45 -17.64 -22.51
CA HIS A 588 11.86 -18.00 -22.49
C HIS A 588 12.16 -18.98 -21.35
N SER A 589 11.54 -18.86 -20.16
CA SER A 589 11.76 -19.84 -19.07
C SER A 589 11.30 -21.26 -19.42
N ARG A 590 10.49 -21.45 -20.47
CA ARG A 590 10.08 -22.78 -20.97
C ARG A 590 11.00 -23.33 -22.05
N LEU A 591 11.78 -22.49 -22.72
CA LEU A 591 12.59 -22.86 -23.87
C LEU A 591 13.92 -23.49 -23.39
N PRO A 592 14.26 -24.72 -23.81
CA PRO A 592 15.47 -25.41 -23.33
C PRO A 592 16.81 -24.72 -23.68
N LYS A 593 16.83 -23.86 -24.71
CA LYS A 593 18.04 -23.20 -25.22
C LYS A 593 18.01 -21.67 -25.10
N SER A 594 17.05 -21.10 -24.37
CA SER A 594 16.99 -19.65 -24.20
C SER A 594 18.04 -19.16 -23.21
N SER A 595 18.58 -17.96 -23.45
CA SER A 595 19.44 -17.24 -22.51
C SER A 595 18.79 -15.93 -22.05
N ASP A 596 19.24 -15.38 -20.92
CA ASP A 596 18.78 -14.07 -20.44
C ASP A 596 19.03 -12.98 -21.51
N ALA A 597 20.13 -13.08 -22.26
CA ALA A 597 20.45 -12.16 -23.36
C ALA A 597 19.43 -12.24 -24.50
N SER A 598 19.03 -13.45 -24.91
CA SER A 598 18.01 -13.63 -25.95
C SER A 598 16.65 -13.05 -25.54
N MET A 599 16.29 -13.15 -24.26
CA MET A 599 15.07 -12.57 -23.72
C MET A 599 15.12 -11.04 -23.69
N THR A 600 16.26 -10.48 -23.29
CA THR A 600 16.47 -9.02 -23.24
C THR A 600 16.40 -8.39 -24.63
N GLU A 601 17.02 -9.04 -25.62
CA GLU A 601 17.00 -8.59 -27.01
C GLU A 601 15.59 -8.71 -27.61
N GLY A 602 14.88 -9.81 -27.33
CA GLY A 602 13.47 -9.97 -27.70
C GLY A 602 12.58 -8.85 -27.13
N LEU A 603 12.76 -8.54 -25.83
CA LEU A 603 12.03 -7.47 -25.14
C LEU A 603 12.27 -6.09 -25.78
N LEU A 604 13.53 -5.74 -26.04
CA LEU A 604 13.86 -4.44 -26.64
C LEU A 604 13.38 -4.32 -28.10
N ASN A 605 13.36 -5.43 -28.84
CA ASN A 605 12.83 -5.46 -30.20
C ASN A 605 11.31 -5.25 -30.21
N GLU A 606 10.59 -5.93 -29.30
CA GLU A 606 9.13 -5.81 -29.20
C GLU A 606 8.70 -4.43 -28.70
N HIS A 607 9.47 -3.82 -27.80
CA HIS A 607 9.22 -2.48 -27.27
C HIS A 607 9.99 -1.35 -27.94
N ARG A 608 10.52 -1.53 -29.15
CA ARG A 608 11.34 -0.51 -29.84
C ARG A 608 10.65 0.85 -30.01
N LYS A 609 9.31 0.86 -30.12
CA LYS A 609 8.49 2.07 -30.23
C LYS A 609 7.88 2.53 -28.90
N SER A 610 8.11 1.80 -27.82
CA SER A 610 7.57 2.11 -26.49
C SER A 610 8.26 3.34 -25.91
N LYS A 611 7.49 4.20 -25.23
CA LYS A 611 8.05 5.31 -24.43
C LYS A 611 8.53 4.84 -23.06
N HIS A 612 8.09 3.65 -22.61
CA HIS A 612 8.34 3.17 -21.25
C HIS A 612 9.53 2.24 -21.14
N ILE A 613 9.87 1.49 -22.18
CA ILE A 613 11.01 0.56 -22.17
C ILE A 613 12.03 1.06 -23.17
N SER A 614 13.27 1.22 -22.71
CA SER A 614 14.37 1.72 -23.54
C SER A 614 15.68 0.98 -23.25
N PRO A 615 16.62 0.93 -24.21
CA PRO A 615 17.95 0.44 -23.95
C PRO A 615 18.70 1.37 -22.97
N PRO A 616 19.70 0.85 -22.23
CA PRO A 616 20.50 1.68 -21.33
C PRO A 616 21.19 2.83 -22.10
N LYS A 617 21.04 4.07 -21.60
CA LYS A 617 21.64 5.27 -22.22
C LYS A 617 23.16 5.29 -22.00
N MET A 618 23.91 5.46 -23.09
CA MET A 618 25.36 5.66 -23.09
C MET A 618 25.74 6.86 -22.19
N GLY A 619 26.52 6.62 -21.12
CA GLY A 619 27.09 7.67 -20.26
C GLY A 619 26.35 8.02 -18.96
N SER A 620 25.24 7.36 -18.63
CA SER A 620 24.54 7.59 -17.36
C SER A 620 25.25 6.95 -16.16
N LYS A 621 25.31 7.65 -15.01
CA LYS A 621 26.09 7.30 -13.79
C LYS A 621 25.74 5.93 -13.13
N GLY A 622 24.86 5.12 -13.73
CA GLY A 622 24.54 3.73 -13.32
C GLY A 622 25.11 2.64 -14.23
N GLY A 623 25.78 2.98 -15.33
CA GLY A 623 26.30 2.02 -16.32
C GLY A 623 27.61 1.32 -15.95
N ARG A 624 27.81 0.91 -14.70
CA ARG A 624 28.99 0.12 -14.29
C ARG A 624 28.65 -1.36 -14.25
N GLY A 625 29.20 -2.12 -15.19
CA GLY A 625 29.18 -3.58 -15.21
C GLY A 625 29.93 -4.21 -14.04
N THR A 626 30.15 -5.52 -14.11
CA THR A 626 30.81 -6.31 -13.07
C THR A 626 32.32 -6.10 -12.97
N GLY A 627 32.92 -5.27 -13.84
CA GLY A 627 34.30 -4.81 -13.77
C GLY A 627 34.41 -3.29 -13.67
N ALA A 628 35.51 -2.80 -13.11
CA ALA A 628 35.83 -1.37 -13.13
C ALA A 628 35.99 -0.89 -14.59
N GLY A 629 34.92 -0.35 -15.18
CA GLY A 629 34.95 0.29 -16.51
C GLY A 629 34.11 -0.34 -17.63
N THR A 630 33.46 -1.49 -17.43
CA THR A 630 32.64 -2.12 -18.49
C THR A 630 31.23 -1.51 -18.57
N LYS A 631 30.85 -1.01 -19.75
CA LYS A 631 29.51 -0.45 -20.05
C LYS A 631 28.51 -1.58 -20.30
N LEU A 632 27.36 -1.57 -19.62
CA LEU A 632 26.29 -2.55 -19.83
C LEU A 632 25.67 -2.39 -21.22
N THR A 633 25.56 -3.50 -21.94
CA THR A 633 25.00 -3.51 -23.31
C THR A 633 23.48 -3.75 -23.31
N GLY A 634 22.80 -3.47 -24.42
CA GLY A 634 21.38 -3.78 -24.61
C GLY A 634 21.03 -5.28 -24.56
N LYS A 635 22.01 -6.17 -24.38
CA LYS A 635 21.81 -7.60 -24.15
C LYS A 635 21.75 -7.97 -22.66
N GLU A 636 22.20 -7.08 -21.78
CA GLU A 636 22.39 -7.36 -20.35
C GLU A 636 21.44 -6.56 -19.46
N ALA A 637 20.88 -5.47 -19.99
CA ALA A 637 20.02 -4.57 -19.24
C ALA A 637 19.03 -3.82 -20.12
N PHE A 638 17.96 -3.35 -19.49
CA PHE A 638 16.98 -2.42 -20.06
C PHE A 638 16.52 -1.42 -18.99
N VAL A 639 15.90 -0.33 -19.43
CA VAL A 639 15.40 0.74 -18.55
C VAL A 639 13.88 0.84 -18.67
N ILE A 640 13.19 0.88 -17.53
CA ILE A 640 11.76 1.18 -17.46
C ILE A 640 11.55 2.59 -16.91
N ALA A 641 10.75 3.40 -17.59
CA ALA A 641 10.23 4.66 -17.08
C ALA A 641 8.98 4.42 -16.23
N HIS A 642 9.17 4.33 -14.91
CA HIS A 642 8.12 4.22 -13.90
C HIS A 642 7.57 5.60 -13.50
N PHE A 643 6.43 5.64 -12.80
CA PHE A 643 5.88 6.88 -12.21
C PHE A 643 6.87 7.60 -11.28
N ALA A 644 7.79 6.84 -10.65
CA ALA A 644 8.80 7.36 -9.74
C ALA A 644 10.16 7.63 -10.40
N GLY A 645 10.23 7.59 -11.73
CA GLY A 645 11.44 7.81 -12.50
C GLY A 645 11.97 6.57 -13.22
N SER A 646 13.07 6.74 -13.96
CA SER A 646 13.68 5.67 -14.75
C SER A 646 14.50 4.71 -13.88
N VAL A 647 14.26 3.41 -14.01
CA VAL A 647 14.99 2.35 -13.30
C VAL A 647 15.64 1.41 -14.30
N MET A 648 16.93 1.15 -14.12
CA MET A 648 17.70 0.20 -14.92
C MET A 648 17.68 -1.18 -14.28
N TYR A 649 17.29 -2.20 -15.05
CA TYR A 649 17.23 -3.59 -14.62
C TYR A 649 18.27 -4.43 -15.38
N GLN A 650 19.03 -5.24 -14.64
CA GLN A 650 19.98 -6.20 -15.20
C GLN A 650 19.33 -7.58 -15.26
N THR A 651 19.35 -8.21 -16.45
CA THR A 651 18.61 -9.45 -16.74
C THR A 651 19.36 -10.73 -16.38
N ALA A 652 20.63 -10.61 -15.96
CA ALA A 652 21.44 -11.75 -15.54
C ALA A 652 20.74 -12.60 -14.45
N GLY A 653 20.55 -13.88 -14.75
CA GLY A 653 19.93 -14.88 -13.89
C GLY A 653 18.40 -14.82 -13.82
N TRP A 654 17.72 -14.04 -14.65
CA TRP A 654 16.25 -13.88 -14.57
C TRP A 654 15.51 -15.17 -14.87
N LEU A 655 15.91 -15.93 -15.90
CA LEU A 655 15.26 -17.20 -16.24
C LEU A 655 15.37 -18.23 -15.11
N LYS A 656 16.56 -18.30 -14.48
CA LYS A 656 16.80 -19.17 -13.31
C LYS A 656 15.93 -18.74 -12.13
N LYS A 657 15.91 -17.45 -11.83
CA LYS A 657 15.09 -16.87 -10.74
C LYS A 657 13.59 -17.05 -10.97
N ASN A 658 13.13 -17.02 -12.22
CA ASN A 658 11.70 -17.18 -12.53
C ASN A 658 11.24 -18.64 -12.46
N THR A 659 12.15 -19.58 -12.75
CA THR A 659 11.85 -21.01 -12.72
C THR A 659 11.69 -21.52 -11.29
N ASP A 660 12.65 -21.19 -10.40
CA ASP A 660 12.73 -21.44 -8.93
C ASP A 660 11.70 -22.44 -8.35
N SER A 661 11.60 -23.63 -8.95
CA SER A 661 10.60 -24.64 -8.61
C SER A 661 11.25 -25.77 -7.83
N LEU A 662 10.70 -26.09 -6.67
CA LEU A 662 11.15 -27.21 -5.87
C LEU A 662 10.94 -28.54 -6.62
N HIS A 663 11.99 -29.36 -6.71
CA HIS A 663 11.88 -30.72 -7.26
C HIS A 663 10.91 -31.58 -6.43
N GLU A 664 10.13 -32.43 -7.11
CA GLU A 664 9.16 -33.32 -6.44
C GLU A 664 9.85 -34.25 -5.43
N ASP A 665 11.07 -34.71 -5.73
CA ASP A 665 11.86 -35.58 -4.85
C ASP A 665 12.24 -34.89 -3.53
N LEU A 666 12.62 -33.61 -3.60
CA LEU A 666 12.91 -32.81 -2.41
C LEU A 666 11.63 -32.53 -1.61
N SER A 667 10.51 -32.27 -2.28
CA SER A 667 9.21 -32.14 -1.61
C SER A 667 8.80 -33.44 -0.91
N LEU A 668 9.04 -34.59 -1.54
CA LEU A 668 8.75 -35.91 -0.97
C LEU A 668 9.64 -36.19 0.25
N CYS A 669 10.94 -35.88 0.15
CA CYS A 669 11.89 -35.99 1.27
C CYS A 669 11.46 -35.15 2.48
N MET A 670 10.99 -33.92 2.25
CA MET A 670 10.45 -33.10 3.35
C MET A 670 9.14 -33.65 3.91
N SER A 671 8.27 -34.22 3.06
CA SER A 671 7.01 -34.83 3.52
C SER A 671 7.20 -36.11 4.35
N SER A 672 8.33 -36.81 4.17
CA SER A 672 8.71 -37.99 4.96
C SER A 672 9.52 -37.67 6.21
N SER A 673 9.81 -36.39 6.47
CA SER A 673 10.48 -35.94 7.69
C SER A 673 9.65 -36.31 8.94
N SER A 674 10.34 -36.69 10.02
CA SER A 674 9.72 -36.89 11.33
C SER A 674 9.46 -35.58 12.09
N ALA A 675 9.97 -34.45 11.59
CA ALA A 675 9.73 -33.13 12.17
C ALA A 675 8.24 -32.75 12.00
N PRO A 676 7.49 -32.50 13.10
CA PRO A 676 6.06 -32.23 13.02
C PRO A 676 5.70 -31.06 12.11
N ILE A 677 6.51 -30.00 12.09
CA ILE A 677 6.25 -28.82 11.26
C ILE A 677 6.48 -29.13 9.78
N LEU A 678 7.58 -29.77 9.41
CA LEU A 678 7.90 -30.08 8.00
C LEU A 678 6.88 -31.04 7.39
N LYS A 679 6.45 -32.04 8.16
CA LYS A 679 5.42 -32.98 7.72
C LYS A 679 4.09 -32.28 7.40
N ASP A 680 3.69 -31.30 8.22
CA ASP A 680 2.48 -30.51 7.98
C ASP A 680 2.62 -29.60 6.74
N LEU A 681 3.74 -28.88 6.64
CA LEU A 681 4.04 -27.93 5.54
C LEU A 681 4.11 -28.59 4.15
N PHE A 682 4.53 -29.86 4.10
CA PHE A 682 4.72 -30.63 2.86
C PHE A 682 3.69 -31.75 2.68
N SER A 683 2.63 -31.79 3.48
CA SER A 683 1.51 -32.72 3.27
C SER A 683 0.76 -32.42 1.96
N VAL A 684 0.23 -33.45 1.31
CA VAL A 684 -0.47 -33.33 0.00
C VAL A 684 -1.67 -32.37 0.07
N GLY A 685 -2.36 -32.31 1.21
CA GLY A 685 -3.45 -31.36 1.46
C GLY A 685 -2.97 -29.91 1.58
N SER A 686 -1.86 -29.70 2.29
CA SER A 686 -1.27 -28.37 2.50
C SER A 686 -0.64 -27.81 1.23
N ILE A 687 -0.07 -28.67 0.37
CA ILE A 687 0.43 -28.29 -0.97
C ILE A 687 -0.71 -27.74 -1.85
N ASN A 688 -1.89 -28.34 -1.82
CA ASN A 688 -3.05 -27.91 -2.62
C ASN A 688 -3.71 -26.64 -2.06
N ALA A 689 -3.79 -26.50 -0.73
CA ALA A 689 -4.31 -25.30 -0.07
C ALA A 689 -3.41 -24.06 -0.33
N PHE A 690 -2.08 -24.25 -0.35
CA PHE A 690 -1.12 -23.18 -0.62
C PHE A 690 -1.02 -22.77 -2.10
N THR A 691 -1.27 -23.70 -3.03
CA THR A 691 -1.16 -23.43 -4.48
C THR A 691 -2.50 -23.04 -5.12
N GLY A 692 -3.60 -23.03 -4.35
CA GLY A 692 -4.93 -22.65 -4.83
C GLY A 692 -5.46 -23.57 -5.94
N GLY A 693 -5.09 -24.85 -5.92
CA GLY A 693 -5.41 -25.82 -6.97
C GLY A 693 -6.64 -26.66 -6.63
N SER A 694 -7.68 -26.58 -7.49
CA SER A 694 -8.78 -27.54 -7.52
C SER A 694 -8.27 -28.96 -7.81
N LYS A 695 -8.95 -29.98 -7.27
CA LYS A 695 -8.76 -31.39 -7.64
C LYS A 695 -9.03 -31.57 -9.14
N GLY A 696 -7.98 -31.70 -9.95
CA GLY A 696 -8.11 -32.14 -11.35
C GLY A 696 -7.00 -31.64 -12.27
N GLY A 697 -6.24 -32.59 -12.83
CA GLY A 697 -5.39 -32.38 -14.01
C GLY A 697 -4.06 -31.68 -13.74
N GLY A 698 -2.95 -32.34 -14.08
CA GLY A 698 -1.60 -31.82 -13.89
C GLY A 698 -1.31 -30.51 -14.62
N LYS A 699 -1.60 -29.37 -13.98
CA LYS A 699 -1.03 -28.08 -14.35
C LYS A 699 0.42 -28.02 -13.85
N ARG A 700 1.34 -27.74 -14.78
CA ARG A 700 2.79 -27.63 -14.56
C ARG A 700 3.10 -26.55 -13.51
N ALA A 701 4.27 -26.67 -12.87
CA ALA A 701 4.75 -25.72 -11.87
C ALA A 701 4.64 -24.27 -12.39
N GLY A 702 3.96 -23.39 -11.64
CA GLY A 702 3.83 -21.98 -11.99
C GLY A 702 5.14 -21.21 -11.75
N PHE A 703 5.46 -20.28 -12.66
CA PHE A 703 6.62 -19.40 -12.56
C PHE A 703 6.46 -18.37 -11.43
N VAL A 704 7.58 -17.80 -10.98
CA VAL A 704 7.58 -16.79 -9.90
C VAL A 704 6.78 -15.56 -10.30
N ALA A 705 6.97 -15.03 -11.51
CA ALA A 705 6.24 -13.86 -11.99
C ALA A 705 4.72 -14.12 -12.08
N ASP A 706 4.29 -15.27 -12.60
CA ASP A 706 2.87 -15.63 -12.70
C ASP A 706 2.20 -15.73 -11.31
N LYS A 707 2.88 -16.37 -10.36
CA LYS A 707 2.41 -16.46 -8.96
C LYS A 707 2.31 -15.08 -8.33
N TYR A 708 3.30 -14.24 -8.58
CA TYR A 708 3.36 -12.87 -8.08
C TYR A 708 2.21 -12.02 -8.62
N GLN A 709 1.99 -12.06 -9.94
CA GLN A 709 0.90 -11.34 -10.60
C GLN A 709 -0.45 -11.74 -10.02
N LYS A 710 -0.71 -13.05 -9.86
CA LYS A 710 -1.96 -13.54 -9.26
C LYS A 710 -2.17 -13.02 -7.83
N GLN A 711 -1.13 -13.07 -6.99
CA GLN A 711 -1.20 -12.55 -5.61
C GLN A 711 -1.50 -11.05 -5.58
N LEU A 712 -0.87 -10.28 -6.47
CA LEU A 712 -1.11 -8.84 -6.58
C LEU A 712 -2.51 -8.53 -7.09
N ASP A 713 -3.00 -9.25 -8.11
CA ASP A 713 -4.35 -9.07 -8.64
C ASP A 713 -5.43 -9.33 -7.57
N ASP A 714 -5.22 -10.33 -6.71
CA ASP A 714 -6.12 -10.63 -5.59
C ASP A 714 -6.12 -9.50 -4.53
N LEU A 715 -4.95 -8.93 -4.23
CA LEU A 715 -4.83 -7.75 -3.37
C LEU A 715 -5.55 -6.55 -3.99
N MET A 716 -5.29 -6.24 -5.26
CA MET A 716 -5.88 -5.09 -5.95
C MET A 716 -7.40 -5.23 -6.07
N ARG A 717 -7.92 -6.45 -6.30
CA ARG A 717 -9.37 -6.72 -6.28
C ARG A 717 -9.97 -6.40 -4.91
N THR A 718 -9.28 -6.78 -3.83
CA THR A 718 -9.70 -6.49 -2.46
C THR A 718 -9.70 -4.98 -2.19
N LEU A 719 -8.63 -4.27 -2.58
CA LEU A 719 -8.54 -2.81 -2.38
C LEU A 719 -9.59 -2.04 -3.18
N ARG A 720 -9.85 -2.42 -4.44
CA ARG A 720 -10.89 -1.81 -5.29
C ARG A 720 -12.30 -2.00 -4.74
N ALA A 721 -12.54 -3.04 -3.92
CA ALA A 721 -13.80 -3.25 -3.23
C ALA A 721 -13.95 -2.41 -1.94
N THR A 722 -12.90 -1.69 -1.53
CA THR A 722 -12.90 -0.85 -0.30
C THR A 722 -12.92 0.64 -0.62
N SER A 723 -13.39 1.45 0.33
CA SER A 723 -13.11 2.89 0.31
C SER A 723 -11.68 3.14 0.82
N SER A 724 -10.82 3.66 -0.06
CA SER A 724 -9.39 3.83 0.20
C SER A 724 -9.07 5.21 0.82
N HIS A 725 -8.25 5.21 1.86
CA HIS A 725 -7.70 6.38 2.54
C HIS A 725 -6.17 6.35 2.40
N PHE A 726 -5.55 7.46 2.00
CA PHE A 726 -4.13 7.45 1.61
C PHE A 726 -3.25 8.18 2.61
N VAL A 727 -2.12 7.54 2.97
CA VAL A 727 -1.04 8.15 3.75
C VAL A 727 0.26 8.06 2.97
N ARG A 728 0.87 9.21 2.67
CA ARG A 728 2.16 9.33 1.98
C ARG A 728 3.26 9.63 2.99
N CYS A 729 4.09 8.63 3.25
CA CYS A 729 5.26 8.74 4.10
C CYS A 729 6.44 9.30 3.30
N ILE A 730 7.17 10.25 3.87
CA ILE A 730 8.32 10.92 3.26
C ILE A 730 9.57 10.72 4.11
N LYS A 731 10.68 10.36 3.47
CA LYS A 731 12.01 10.31 4.09
C LYS A 731 12.71 11.68 3.95
N PRO A 732 13.01 12.39 5.04
CA PRO A 732 13.55 13.75 4.94
C PRO A 732 15.04 13.83 4.60
N ASN A 733 15.84 12.78 4.86
CA ASN A 733 17.27 12.76 4.56
C ASN A 733 17.80 11.32 4.45
N HIS A 734 18.93 11.12 3.74
CA HIS A 734 19.58 9.82 3.60
C HIS A 734 20.29 9.35 4.87
N GLU A 735 20.78 10.28 5.69
CA GLU A 735 21.56 10.03 6.91
C GLU A 735 20.75 9.42 8.05
N GLN A 736 19.42 9.39 7.95
CA GLN A 736 18.51 8.95 9.02
C GLN A 736 18.65 9.78 10.31
N ALA A 737 18.98 11.07 10.18
CA ALA A 737 19.19 11.98 11.30
C ALA A 737 17.96 12.84 11.56
N PRO A 738 17.61 13.12 12.84
CA PRO A 738 16.54 14.05 13.17
C PRO A 738 16.92 15.49 12.77
N ASN A 739 15.91 16.35 12.59
CA ASN A 739 16.05 17.78 12.26
C ASN A 739 16.80 18.11 10.94
N LYS A 740 17.17 17.12 10.12
CA LYS A 740 17.73 17.33 8.79
C LYS A 740 16.65 17.19 7.71
N PHE A 741 16.62 18.11 6.77
CA PHE A 741 15.65 18.15 5.66
C PHE A 741 16.37 18.42 4.33
N ASN A 742 16.50 17.40 3.49
CA ASN A 742 17.07 17.51 2.16
C ASN A 742 15.95 17.86 1.16
N LYS A 743 15.98 19.09 0.64
CA LYS A 743 14.93 19.63 -0.23
C LYS A 743 14.76 18.83 -1.53
N TRP A 744 15.87 18.48 -2.20
CA TRP A 744 15.85 17.69 -3.43
C TRP A 744 15.19 16.33 -3.20
N LEU A 745 15.62 15.60 -2.17
CA LEU A 745 15.11 14.26 -1.86
C LEU A 745 13.60 14.29 -1.55
N VAL A 746 13.14 15.31 -0.83
CA VAL A 746 11.71 15.46 -0.51
C VAL A 746 10.90 15.88 -1.73
N LEU A 747 11.43 16.78 -2.56
CA LEU A 747 10.80 17.22 -3.81
C LEU A 747 10.62 16.05 -4.78
N ASP A 748 11.66 15.24 -4.97
CA ASP A 748 11.63 14.04 -5.79
C ASP A 748 10.53 13.07 -5.31
N GLN A 749 10.44 12.82 -3.99
CA GLN A 749 9.35 12.01 -3.42
C GLN A 749 7.96 12.62 -3.61
N LEU A 750 7.80 13.94 -3.53
CA LEU A 750 6.51 14.60 -3.73
C LEU A 750 6.03 14.50 -5.19
N ARG A 751 6.94 14.64 -6.16
CA ARG A 751 6.67 14.39 -7.58
C ARG A 751 6.30 12.93 -7.80
N ASN A 752 7.18 12.03 -7.38
CA ASN A 752 7.04 10.59 -7.57
C ASN A 752 5.89 9.97 -6.76
N SER A 753 5.25 10.67 -5.82
CA SER A 753 4.07 10.16 -5.10
C SER A 753 2.73 10.61 -5.70
N GLY A 754 2.75 11.44 -6.74
CA GLY A 754 1.57 12.08 -7.32
C GLY A 754 0.95 13.15 -6.42
N MET A 755 1.68 13.63 -5.40
CA MET A 755 1.14 14.60 -4.44
C MET A 755 1.00 15.99 -5.05
N VAL A 756 1.89 16.38 -5.97
CA VAL A 756 1.80 17.67 -6.66
C VAL A 756 0.48 17.76 -7.44
N ASP A 757 0.14 16.72 -8.20
CA ASP A 757 -1.08 16.67 -9.01
C ASP A 757 -2.33 16.48 -8.14
N ALA A 758 -2.23 15.69 -7.08
CA ALA A 758 -3.31 15.52 -6.11
C ALA A 758 -3.70 16.85 -5.44
N VAL A 759 -2.72 17.67 -5.05
CA VAL A 759 -2.99 18.99 -4.45
C VAL A 759 -3.67 19.91 -5.47
N ARG A 760 -3.18 19.94 -6.73
CA ARG A 760 -3.77 20.73 -7.82
C ARG A 760 -5.22 20.33 -8.08
N LEU A 761 -5.51 19.03 -8.12
CA LEU A 761 -6.87 18.51 -8.26
C LEU A 761 -7.76 18.94 -7.08
N LEU A 762 -7.33 18.69 -5.85
CA LEU A 762 -8.16 18.90 -4.66
C LEU A 762 -8.40 20.37 -4.35
N SER A 763 -7.51 21.27 -4.77
CA SER A 763 -7.70 22.71 -4.61
C SER A 763 -8.50 23.35 -5.72
N SER A 764 -8.35 22.89 -6.96
CA SER A 764 -9.17 23.40 -8.06
C SER A 764 -10.62 22.93 -7.86
N GLY A 765 -10.81 21.67 -7.46
CA GLY A 765 -12.10 21.06 -7.19
C GLY A 765 -12.84 21.59 -5.95
N TYR A 766 -14.04 21.04 -5.74
CA TYR A 766 -14.93 21.31 -4.62
C TYR A 766 -14.98 20.11 -3.68
N SER A 767 -13.97 20.01 -2.82
CA SER A 767 -13.72 18.87 -1.94
C SER A 767 -14.69 18.75 -0.76
N VAL A 768 -15.32 19.85 -0.34
CA VAL A 768 -16.28 19.86 0.78
C VAL A 768 -17.69 19.65 0.25
N ARG A 769 -18.40 18.64 0.76
CA ARG A 769 -19.69 18.22 0.22
C ARG A 769 -20.72 18.07 1.32
N ILE A 770 -21.87 18.71 1.14
CA ILE A 770 -22.96 18.68 2.13
C ILE A 770 -24.25 18.22 1.43
N PRO A 771 -24.85 17.09 1.84
CA PRO A 771 -26.17 16.70 1.37
C PRO A 771 -27.22 17.74 1.70
N PHE A 772 -28.17 17.97 0.78
CA PHE A 772 -29.25 18.93 1.02
C PHE A 772 -30.11 18.60 2.24
N THR A 773 -30.27 17.32 2.55
CA THR A 773 -30.98 16.87 3.76
C THR A 773 -30.31 17.33 5.04
N THR A 774 -28.98 17.39 5.06
CA THR A 774 -28.21 17.83 6.23
C THR A 774 -28.35 19.34 6.44
N LEU A 775 -28.30 20.13 5.36
CA LEU A 775 -28.61 21.57 5.43
C LEU A 775 -30.05 21.81 5.90
N GLU A 776 -30.98 20.98 5.44
CA GLU A 776 -32.37 21.07 5.86
C GLU A 776 -32.53 20.84 7.36
N GLU A 777 -31.99 19.74 7.89
CA GLU A 777 -32.07 19.37 9.31
C GLU A 777 -31.48 20.46 10.23
N SER A 778 -30.37 21.08 9.83
CA SER A 778 -29.72 22.13 10.61
C SER A 778 -30.41 23.49 10.53
N PHE A 779 -30.86 23.93 9.34
CA PHE A 779 -31.34 25.31 9.15
C PHE A 779 -32.85 25.48 9.08
N LYS A 780 -33.64 24.46 8.67
CA LYS A 780 -35.11 24.61 8.65
C LYS A 780 -35.72 24.95 10.01
N PRO A 781 -35.25 24.42 11.15
CA PRO A 781 -35.79 24.78 12.46
C PRO A 781 -35.64 26.28 12.78
N LEU A 782 -34.59 26.91 12.26
CA LEU A 782 -34.27 28.33 12.46
C LEU A 782 -34.99 29.26 11.47
N CYS A 783 -35.64 28.71 10.45
CA CYS A 783 -36.27 29.47 9.38
C CYS A 783 -37.75 29.77 9.65
N PRO A 784 -38.27 30.92 9.17
CA PRO A 784 -39.71 31.20 9.15
C PRO A 784 -40.51 30.13 8.39
N ASP A 785 -41.78 29.90 8.76
CA ASP A 785 -42.61 28.79 8.26
C ASP A 785 -42.72 28.71 6.74
N LYS A 786 -42.68 29.86 6.05
CA LYS A 786 -42.69 29.93 4.57
C LYS A 786 -41.58 29.12 3.89
N PHE A 787 -40.47 28.86 4.57
CA PHE A 787 -39.35 28.08 4.04
C PHE A 787 -39.37 26.61 4.48
N LYS A 788 -40.14 26.25 5.52
CA LYS A 788 -40.24 24.88 6.03
C LYS A 788 -40.90 23.94 5.02
N ALA A 789 -41.84 24.46 4.23
CA ALA A 789 -42.56 23.72 3.19
C ALA A 789 -41.76 23.50 1.88
N LEU A 790 -40.55 24.06 1.75
CA LEU A 790 -39.73 23.90 0.54
C LEU A 790 -39.09 22.50 0.47
N SER A 791 -38.94 21.98 -0.76
CA SER A 791 -38.15 20.76 -0.99
C SER A 791 -36.67 20.98 -0.69
N ALA A 792 -35.96 19.95 -0.23
CA ALA A 792 -34.54 20.03 0.16
C ALA A 792 -33.65 20.73 -0.89
N PRO A 793 -33.73 20.42 -2.21
CA PRO A 793 -32.89 21.07 -3.21
C PRO A 793 -33.23 22.56 -3.39
N THR A 794 -34.51 22.92 -3.31
CA THR A 794 -34.97 24.31 -3.45
C THR A 794 -34.55 25.13 -2.24
N PHE A 795 -34.71 24.56 -1.05
CA PHE A 795 -34.28 25.15 0.20
C PHE A 795 -32.77 25.38 0.21
N ALA A 796 -31.98 24.35 -0.09
CA ALA A 796 -30.51 24.44 -0.13
C ALA A 796 -30.04 25.48 -1.14
N THR A 797 -30.57 25.48 -2.37
CA THR A 797 -30.23 26.50 -3.38
C THR A 797 -30.51 27.92 -2.88
N CYS A 798 -31.67 28.15 -2.28
CA CYS A 798 -32.05 29.46 -1.76
C CYS A 798 -31.16 29.89 -0.59
N LEU A 799 -30.88 28.97 0.35
CA LEU A 799 -30.01 29.20 1.48
C LEU A 799 -28.61 29.61 1.00
N LEU A 800 -28.00 28.81 0.12
CA LEU A 800 -26.63 29.02 -0.31
C LEU A 800 -26.45 30.27 -1.18
N THR A 801 -27.42 30.56 -2.04
CA THR A 801 -27.39 31.80 -2.85
C THR A 801 -27.64 33.04 -2.00
N ALA A 802 -28.32 32.91 -0.86
CA ALA A 802 -28.49 34.00 0.08
C ALA A 802 -27.22 34.30 0.89
N LEU A 803 -26.34 33.31 1.09
CA LEU A 803 -25.05 33.51 1.74
C LEU A 803 -24.17 34.43 0.87
N ASP A 804 -23.38 35.30 1.50
CA ASP A 804 -22.41 36.17 0.82
C ASP A 804 -21.15 35.37 0.42
N LEU A 805 -21.34 34.29 -0.32
CA LEU A 805 -20.27 33.48 -0.91
C LEU A 805 -20.09 33.84 -2.38
N GLY A 806 -18.86 33.85 -2.87
CA GLY A 806 -18.57 34.05 -4.28
C GLY A 806 -19.16 32.91 -5.13
N ARG A 807 -19.55 33.21 -6.37
CA ARG A 807 -20.10 32.19 -7.30
C ARG A 807 -19.12 31.05 -7.64
N THR A 808 -17.83 31.26 -7.38
CA THR A 808 -16.75 30.29 -7.59
C THR A 808 -16.35 29.54 -6.31
N ASP A 809 -16.92 29.91 -5.16
CA ASP A 809 -16.62 29.29 -3.87
C ASP A 809 -17.47 28.04 -3.61
N PHE A 810 -18.62 27.94 -4.27
CA PHE A 810 -19.52 26.82 -4.16
C PHE A 810 -20.24 26.51 -5.48
N LEU A 811 -20.61 25.24 -5.64
CA LEU A 811 -21.51 24.75 -6.67
C LEU A 811 -22.67 24.00 -6.03
N VAL A 812 -23.80 24.02 -6.71
CA VAL A 812 -25.00 23.30 -6.29
C VAL A 812 -25.21 22.15 -7.27
N GLY A 813 -25.08 20.91 -6.78
CA GLY A 813 -25.35 19.70 -7.54
C GLY A 813 -26.84 19.34 -7.55
N LEU A 814 -27.13 18.07 -7.84
CA LEU A 814 -28.50 17.52 -7.86
C LEU A 814 -28.97 17.10 -6.46
N THR A 815 -28.05 16.61 -5.63
CA THR A 815 -28.36 16.10 -4.28
C THR A 815 -27.50 16.71 -3.17
N LYS A 816 -26.36 17.30 -3.54
CA LYS A 816 -25.36 17.85 -2.61
C LYS A 816 -24.93 19.26 -3.02
N ALA A 817 -24.54 20.05 -2.02
CA ALA A 817 -23.81 21.30 -2.19
C ALA A 817 -22.30 21.04 -2.10
N PHE A 818 -21.54 21.70 -2.97
CA PHE A 818 -20.11 21.51 -3.17
C PHE A 818 -19.39 22.81 -2.86
N PHE A 819 -18.40 22.80 -1.98
CA PHE A 819 -17.64 23.99 -1.59
C PHE A 819 -16.15 23.76 -1.81
N LYS A 820 -15.45 24.85 -2.10
CA LYS A 820 -13.99 24.84 -2.06
C LYS A 820 -13.50 24.56 -0.63
N SER A 821 -12.34 23.92 -0.52
CA SER A 821 -11.69 23.61 0.76
C SER A 821 -11.59 24.86 1.65
N THR A 822 -11.24 26.00 1.07
CA THR A 822 -11.08 27.29 1.76
C THR A 822 -12.33 27.79 2.49
N LYS A 823 -13.51 27.24 2.21
CA LYS A 823 -14.77 27.60 2.89
C LYS A 823 -15.22 26.59 3.95
N LEU A 824 -14.42 25.57 4.26
CA LEU A 824 -14.77 24.57 5.27
C LEU A 824 -15.08 25.19 6.64
N ALA A 825 -14.21 26.06 7.16
CA ALA A 825 -14.43 26.72 8.44
C ALA A 825 -15.70 27.59 8.46
N PHE A 826 -16.02 28.24 7.33
CA PHE A 826 -17.27 28.99 7.19
C PHE A 826 -18.48 28.05 7.23
N VAL A 827 -18.40 26.91 6.55
CA VAL A 827 -19.43 25.87 6.54
C VAL A 827 -19.64 25.32 7.94
N ASP A 828 -18.57 24.94 8.65
CA ASP A 828 -18.67 24.39 10.00
C ASP A 828 -19.27 25.41 10.98
N ALA A 829 -18.83 26.67 10.93
CA ALA A 829 -19.43 27.75 11.74
C ALA A 829 -20.91 27.99 11.40
N LEU A 830 -21.31 27.79 10.14
CA LEU A 830 -22.70 27.85 9.73
C LEU A 830 -23.48 26.67 10.35
N MET A 831 -22.95 25.45 10.24
CA MET A 831 -23.59 24.20 10.70
C MET A 831 -23.72 24.13 12.23
N ASP A 832 -22.74 24.63 12.97
CA ASP A 832 -22.72 24.66 14.44
C ASP A 832 -23.60 25.78 15.03
N GLY A 833 -24.21 26.61 14.19
CA GLY A 833 -25.14 27.68 14.62
C GLY A 833 -24.46 28.86 15.34
N THR A 834 -23.13 28.90 15.38
CA THR A 834 -22.35 30.00 15.98
C THR A 834 -22.53 31.31 15.20
N LYS A 835 -22.79 31.21 13.89
CA LYS A 835 -23.15 32.35 13.05
C LYS A 835 -24.66 32.60 13.09
N LYS A 836 -25.10 33.58 13.89
CA LYS A 836 -26.52 33.96 13.97
C LYS A 836 -27.01 34.52 12.62
N LEU A 837 -28.10 33.96 12.10
CA LEU A 837 -28.73 34.42 10.86
C LEU A 837 -29.54 35.69 11.13
N GLU A 838 -29.09 36.82 10.60
CA GLU A 838 -29.78 38.11 10.78
C GLU A 838 -31.14 38.16 10.05
N PRO A 839 -32.11 38.98 10.49
CA PRO A 839 -33.38 39.15 9.79
C PRO A 839 -33.25 39.60 8.32
N LYS A 840 -32.19 40.35 8.00
CA LYS A 840 -31.86 40.78 6.62
C LYS A 840 -31.57 39.59 5.70
N PHE A 841 -30.99 38.51 6.24
CA PHE A 841 -30.69 37.29 5.50
C PHE A 841 -31.96 36.62 4.94
N PHE A 842 -33.01 36.50 5.76
CA PHE A 842 -34.26 35.88 5.33
C PHE A 842 -35.01 36.70 4.27
N LYS A 843 -34.83 38.03 4.24
CA LYS A 843 -35.33 38.89 3.16
C LYS A 843 -34.59 38.58 1.85
N LYS A 844 -33.26 38.43 1.89
CA LYS A 844 -32.44 38.04 0.72
C LYS A 844 -32.83 36.66 0.21
N MET A 845 -33.02 35.69 1.10
CA MET A 845 -33.47 34.34 0.74
C MET A 845 -34.87 34.32 0.10
N ALA A 846 -35.80 35.17 0.56
CA ALA A 846 -37.11 35.30 -0.06
C ALA A 846 -37.05 35.89 -1.48
N ARG A 847 -36.17 36.89 -1.71
CA ARG A 847 -35.93 37.45 -3.06
C ARG A 847 -35.37 36.40 -4.01
N VAL A 848 -34.40 35.61 -3.55
CA VAL A 848 -33.83 34.49 -4.34
C VAL A 848 -34.92 33.47 -4.69
N LEU A 849 -35.77 33.09 -3.72
CA LEU A 849 -36.86 32.15 -3.96
C LEU A 849 -37.86 32.66 -5.01
N ALA A 850 -38.22 33.94 -4.96
CA ALA A 850 -39.12 34.57 -5.94
C ALA A 850 -38.51 34.52 -7.35
N LEU A 851 -37.25 34.92 -7.50
CA LEU A 851 -36.51 34.87 -8.77
C LEU A 851 -36.39 33.43 -9.30
N TYR A 852 -36.11 32.47 -8.41
CA TYR A 852 -36.02 31.05 -8.77
C TYR A 852 -37.35 30.50 -9.28
N ARG A 853 -38.47 30.79 -8.60
CA ARG A 853 -39.82 30.39 -9.03
C ARG A 853 -40.19 31.03 -10.36
N PHE A 854 -39.88 32.30 -10.56
CA PHE A 854 -40.13 33.01 -11.81
C PHE A 854 -39.37 32.37 -12.99
N ARG A 855 -38.07 32.07 -12.81
CA ARG A 855 -37.28 31.37 -13.84
C ARG A 855 -37.82 29.98 -14.17
N ARG A 856 -38.26 29.21 -13.16
CA ARG A 856 -38.91 27.90 -13.40
C ARG A 856 -40.23 28.04 -14.15
N ALA A 857 -41.04 29.05 -13.86
CA ALA A 857 -42.26 29.31 -14.60
C ALA A 857 -41.97 29.60 -16.08
N ILE A 858 -40.98 30.46 -16.38
CA ILE A 858 -40.54 30.72 -17.76
C ILE A 858 -40.07 29.45 -18.46
N ALA A 859 -39.23 28.65 -17.80
CA ALA A 859 -38.73 27.40 -18.37
C ALA A 859 -39.87 26.40 -18.65
N ALA A 860 -40.82 26.25 -17.72
CA ALA A 860 -41.98 25.39 -17.88
C ALA A 860 -42.86 25.83 -19.07
N VAL A 861 -43.10 27.14 -19.22
CA VAL A 861 -43.83 27.70 -20.37
C VAL A 861 -43.09 27.40 -21.67
N ARG A 862 -41.77 27.61 -21.74
CA ARG A 862 -40.96 27.28 -22.93
C ARG A 862 -41.01 25.80 -23.28
N SER A 863 -40.90 24.91 -22.29
CA SER A 863 -41.02 23.46 -22.47
C SER A 863 -42.41 23.06 -22.96
N LEU A 864 -43.47 23.69 -22.45
CA LEU A 864 -44.84 23.46 -22.89
C LEU A 864 -45.02 23.87 -24.35
N ILE A 865 -44.55 25.07 -24.74
CA ILE A 865 -44.59 25.56 -26.13
C ILE A 865 -43.86 24.59 -27.06
N TYR A 866 -42.66 24.14 -26.66
CA TYR A 866 -41.89 23.16 -27.42
C TYR A 866 -42.65 21.84 -27.60
N LEU A 867 -43.22 21.29 -26.51
CA LEU A 867 -43.97 20.04 -26.55
C LEU A 867 -45.22 20.15 -27.42
N MET A 868 -45.98 21.25 -27.30
CA MET A 868 -47.14 21.54 -28.13
C MET A 868 -46.76 21.62 -29.62
N THR A 869 -45.65 22.29 -29.93
CA THR A 869 -45.16 22.40 -31.31
C THR A 869 -44.76 21.04 -31.87
N LYS A 870 -44.08 20.21 -31.06
CA LYS A 870 -43.70 18.84 -31.43
C LYS A 870 -44.91 17.95 -31.66
N MET A 871 -45.92 18.00 -30.79
CA MET A 871 -47.17 17.26 -30.95
C MET A 871 -47.95 17.69 -32.19
N ARG A 872 -48.03 19.00 -32.47
CA ARG A 872 -48.66 19.54 -33.69
C ARG A 872 -47.96 19.03 -34.95
N ARG A 873 -46.62 19.06 -34.98
CA ARG A 873 -45.82 18.50 -36.08
C ARG A 873 -46.08 17.00 -36.27
N GLN A 874 -46.10 16.21 -35.20
CA GLN A 874 -46.40 14.77 -35.30
C GLN A 874 -47.82 14.49 -35.80
N ARG A 875 -48.83 15.26 -35.36
CA ARG A 875 -50.21 15.13 -35.87
C ARG A 875 -50.31 15.49 -37.34
N ALA A 876 -49.63 16.55 -37.79
CA ALA A 876 -49.57 16.94 -39.20
C ALA A 876 -48.89 15.86 -40.06
N LEU A 877 -47.76 15.30 -39.60
CA LEU A 877 -47.08 14.19 -40.27
C LEU A 877 -47.96 12.94 -40.35
N LYS A 878 -48.74 12.62 -39.30
CA LYS A 878 -49.67 11.48 -39.30
C LYS A 878 -50.81 11.69 -40.30
N LYS A 879 -51.37 12.90 -40.40
CA LYS A 879 -52.37 13.25 -41.42
C LYS A 879 -51.81 13.16 -42.83
N LEU A 880 -50.62 13.72 -43.09
CA LEU A 880 -49.93 13.61 -44.38
C LEU A 880 -49.71 12.14 -44.79
N ARG A 881 -49.29 11.28 -43.86
CA ARG A 881 -49.15 9.84 -44.13
C ARG A 881 -50.49 9.16 -44.44
N GLN A 882 -51.56 9.52 -43.73
CA GLN A 882 -52.90 8.98 -44.03
C GLN A 882 -53.43 9.47 -45.39
N SER A 883 -53.23 10.74 -45.73
CA SER A 883 -53.59 11.28 -47.05
C SER A 883 -52.77 10.65 -48.18
N ALA A 884 -51.48 10.39 -47.95
CA ALA A 884 -50.64 9.69 -48.93
C ALA A 884 -51.09 8.23 -49.15
N LEU A 885 -51.53 7.54 -48.09
CA LEU A 885 -52.08 6.18 -48.18
C LEU A 885 -53.42 6.14 -48.94
N VAL A 886 -54.28 7.15 -48.75
CA VAL A 886 -55.56 7.28 -49.48
C VAL A 886 -55.35 7.70 -50.93
N ALA A 887 -54.29 8.45 -51.25
CA ALA A 887 -53.94 8.80 -52.63
C ALA A 887 -53.25 7.66 -53.39
N SER A 888 -52.74 6.64 -52.68
CA SER A 888 -52.10 5.45 -53.27
C SER A 888 -53.02 4.24 -53.39
N ALA A 889 -54.24 4.32 -52.84
CA ALA A 889 -55.32 3.35 -52.98
C ALA A 889 -56.36 3.89 -53.95
#